data_AF-A0A7V0VD97-F1
#
_entry.id   AF-A0A7V0VD97-F1
#
_cell.length_a   1.000
_cell.length_b   1.000
_cell.length_c   1.000
_cell.angle_alpha   90.00
_cell.angle_beta   90.00
_cell.angle_gamma   90.00
#
_symmetry.space_group_name_H-M   'P 1'
#
loop_
_entity.id
_entity.type
_entity.pdbx_description
1 polymer ?
#
loop_
_entity_poly.entity_id
_entity_poly.type
_entity_poly.pdbx_seq_one_letter_code
_entity_poly.pdbx_strand_id
1 'polypeptide(L)'
;MKQALILFIILCLNLSKTFAQSLAKYEPVSGVYLGAFIQNDYNVNGMIPQFESLVGKKHTGYLTYTSVSSPFPKAFADSCKKYGSFMQLGFEPDTAFRDVVDGPHLRNWAREAAKSGIPIFLRFASEMNGDWVPWFGSPTLYKEKWRLMYNIMKEEAPNVVMVWCPNWRPDIPNDTSRNIMAYYPGDEYVDWVGVNFYMWGPVYDSLMNETGISTLSKLGVVYNKFPNKPIMICEWAAASREWRGNPPLPKITTDYCVTHIQQLYNNLQQLFPRVKGVFWFDYDSHLINNSDFSLTNNPVVLNTYKNVIQNPHFITDINLNIPLILIPEKVVRGIDTIPVQINCTRPVTEVKIFINNSLVQTLNSEPYNFIIDFSSYNDGPIEVEVRAKTIDNYEGRGFQNIEVDNNYDYIDFIIDNSDSLFIGSGGWVSSSQPDRYGKDYYVIPPNSNGYGEWTFTPFFSGPFKLYAMWSAHPNRSSNAKYGIFSSSYTPVLINVNQRENGGKWNLFGEFNAYENQPIQVKLFSSTDGYCIADAIRIYRNTTSVEENPVSVTDFNLFQNYPNPFNSTTKISFSLRKSGFVTLKIFNLLGEEIKSLVNEKLESNRIYSYDFNADNLPSGVYLAQLSQNHQTKTIKMILLK
;
A
#
# COMPACT_ATOMS: atom_id res chain seq x y z
N MET A 1 28.21 35.80 -23.59
CA MET A 1 27.02 35.20 -22.94
C MET A 1 26.33 34.11 -23.75
N LYS A 2 26.11 34.25 -25.08
CA LYS A 2 25.44 33.19 -25.88
C LYS A 2 26.25 31.89 -26.10
N GLN A 3 27.59 31.93 -26.06
CA GLN A 3 28.43 30.72 -26.17
C GLN A 3 28.55 29.91 -24.87
N ALA A 4 28.38 30.55 -23.70
CA ALA A 4 28.35 29.84 -22.41
C ALA A 4 27.03 29.07 -22.22
N LEU A 5 25.92 29.58 -22.78
CA LEU A 5 24.61 28.92 -22.72
C LEU A 5 24.53 27.68 -23.61
N ILE A 6 25.20 27.69 -24.77
CA ILE A 6 25.26 26.53 -25.68
C ILE A 6 26.16 25.43 -25.11
N LEU A 7 27.27 25.78 -24.43
CA LEU A 7 28.11 24.79 -23.74
C LEU A 7 27.40 24.15 -22.54
N PHE A 8 26.57 24.92 -21.82
CA PHE A 8 25.74 24.41 -20.72
C PHE A 8 24.62 23.48 -21.22
N ILE A 9 23.98 23.81 -22.36
CA ILE A 9 22.95 22.97 -22.98
C ILE A 9 23.56 21.68 -23.56
N ILE A 10 24.77 21.70 -24.13
CA ILE A 10 25.46 20.50 -24.62
C ILE A 10 25.98 19.64 -23.45
N LEU A 11 26.40 20.23 -22.31
CA LEU A 11 26.70 19.47 -21.10
C LEU A 11 25.43 18.83 -20.48
N CYS A 12 24.31 19.55 -20.47
CA CYS A 12 23.03 19.02 -19.98
C CYS A 12 22.43 17.96 -20.92
N LEU A 13 22.65 18.04 -22.24
CA LEU A 13 22.18 17.03 -23.19
C LEU A 13 23.04 15.76 -23.19
N ASN A 14 24.34 15.84 -22.88
CA ASN A 14 25.20 14.66 -22.71
C ASN A 14 25.14 14.00 -21.33
N LEU A 15 24.45 14.60 -20.36
CA LEU A 15 24.14 13.98 -19.05
C LEU A 15 22.85 13.16 -19.05
N SER A 16 22.12 13.10 -20.17
CA SER A 16 20.89 12.31 -20.32
C SER A 16 21.10 10.91 -20.89
N LYS A 17 22.36 10.52 -21.15
CA LYS A 17 22.77 9.12 -21.31
C LYS A 17 23.53 8.64 -20.08
N THR A 18 22.96 8.84 -18.89
CA THR A 18 23.21 7.87 -17.84
C THR A 18 22.59 6.56 -18.35
N PHE A 19 23.44 5.57 -18.66
CA PHE A 19 22.96 4.19 -18.62
C PHE A 19 22.26 4.06 -17.27
N ALA A 20 20.92 3.97 -17.26
CA ALA A 20 20.21 3.56 -16.07
C ALA A 20 20.76 2.18 -15.76
N GLN A 21 21.68 2.10 -14.79
CA GLN A 21 22.29 0.84 -14.42
C GLN A 21 21.15 -0.05 -13.95
N SER A 22 20.92 -1.16 -14.65
CA SER A 22 19.89 -2.12 -14.25
C SER A 22 20.19 -2.57 -12.83
N LEU A 23 19.20 -2.45 -11.95
CA LEU A 23 19.32 -2.91 -10.57
C LEU A 23 19.69 -4.40 -10.55
N ALA A 24 20.53 -4.79 -9.59
CA ALA A 24 20.82 -6.19 -9.40
C ALA A 24 19.58 -6.95 -8.93
N LYS A 25 19.69 -8.28 -8.96
CA LYS A 25 18.65 -9.17 -8.48
C LYS A 25 18.29 -8.90 -7.03
N TYR A 26 16.99 -8.65 -6.81
CA TYR A 26 16.43 -8.21 -5.53
C TYR A 26 17.06 -6.95 -4.94
N GLU A 27 17.74 -6.10 -5.73
CA GLU A 27 18.23 -4.81 -5.25
C GLU A 27 17.05 -3.83 -5.07
N PRO A 28 16.82 -3.29 -3.86
CA PRO A 28 15.78 -2.30 -3.66
C PRO A 28 16.18 -0.96 -4.29
N VAL A 29 15.23 -0.35 -5.00
CA VAL A 29 15.41 0.97 -5.64
C VAL A 29 15.84 1.99 -4.58
N SER A 30 15.17 1.95 -3.44
CA SER A 30 15.43 2.79 -2.28
C SER A 30 15.34 1.97 -0.99
N GLY A 31 16.12 2.37 0.01
CA GLY A 31 16.12 1.71 1.32
C GLY A 31 17.16 0.61 1.45
N VAL A 32 17.20 0.04 2.65
CA VAL A 32 18.15 -0.99 3.09
C VAL A 32 17.35 -2.12 3.74
N TYR A 33 17.59 -3.36 3.32
CA TYR A 33 17.07 -4.53 4.01
C TYR A 33 17.63 -4.64 5.41
N LEU A 34 16.73 -4.78 6.37
CA LEU A 34 17.08 -5.02 7.75
C LEU A 34 17.15 -6.52 7.99
N GLY A 35 18.25 -7.01 8.55
CA GLY A 35 18.40 -8.43 8.83
C GLY A 35 19.18 -8.74 10.11
N ALA A 36 19.12 -10.00 10.52
CA ALA A 36 19.85 -10.47 11.69
C ALA A 36 20.19 -11.96 11.62
N PHE A 37 21.30 -12.35 12.22
CA PHE A 37 21.48 -13.71 12.74
C PHE A 37 20.90 -13.76 14.15
N ILE A 38 20.11 -14.77 14.52
CA ILE A 38 19.38 -14.80 15.82
C ILE A 38 19.37 -16.16 16.52
N GLN A 39 20.12 -17.14 16.02
CA GLN A 39 20.00 -18.53 16.50
C GLN A 39 20.58 -18.73 17.91
N ASN A 40 21.52 -17.87 18.33
CA ASN A 40 22.28 -18.05 19.55
C ASN A 40 22.12 -16.87 20.54
N ASP A 41 21.04 -16.11 20.41
CA ASP A 41 20.56 -15.22 21.48
C ASP A 41 19.59 -16.02 22.37
N TYR A 42 19.88 -16.12 23.67
CA TYR A 42 19.12 -16.93 24.63
C TYR A 42 17.66 -16.48 24.78
N ASN A 43 17.37 -15.18 24.68
CA ASN A 43 16.01 -14.65 24.87
C ASN A 43 15.13 -14.83 23.63
N VAL A 44 15.75 -15.15 22.49
CA VAL A 44 15.11 -15.29 21.18
C VAL A 44 15.08 -16.75 20.73
N ASN A 45 16.14 -17.52 21.01
CA ASN A 45 16.33 -18.93 20.66
C ASN A 45 16.02 -19.22 19.18
N GLY A 46 16.48 -18.35 18.27
CA GLY A 46 16.27 -18.49 16.84
C GLY A 46 14.85 -18.24 16.32
N MET A 47 13.92 -17.80 17.18
CA MET A 47 12.52 -17.59 16.79
C MET A 47 12.28 -16.19 16.23
N ILE A 48 11.98 -16.10 14.93
CA ILE A 48 11.70 -14.84 14.21
C ILE A 48 10.64 -13.97 14.94
N PRO A 49 9.44 -14.48 15.31
CA PRO A 49 8.43 -13.64 15.97
C PRO A 49 8.87 -13.10 17.34
N GLN A 50 9.65 -13.89 18.08
CA GLN A 50 10.18 -13.52 19.39
C GLN A 50 11.18 -12.35 19.22
N PHE A 51 12.08 -12.47 18.26
CA PHE A 51 13.03 -11.39 17.92
C PHE A 51 12.30 -10.11 17.53
N GLU A 52 11.35 -10.20 16.59
CA GLU A 52 10.61 -9.05 16.06
C GLU A 52 9.77 -8.36 17.14
N SER A 53 9.20 -9.13 18.08
CA SER A 53 8.48 -8.59 19.24
C SER A 53 9.40 -7.77 20.15
N LEU A 54 10.65 -8.20 20.35
CA LEU A 54 11.60 -7.50 21.23
C LEU A 54 12.13 -6.22 20.56
N VAL A 55 12.60 -6.32 19.32
CA VAL A 55 13.17 -5.18 18.57
C VAL A 55 12.09 -4.23 18.03
N GLY A 56 10.83 -4.65 17.98
CA GLY A 56 9.68 -3.82 17.61
C GLY A 56 9.61 -3.45 16.13
N LYS A 57 10.23 -4.25 15.24
CA LYS A 57 10.15 -4.09 13.79
C LYS A 57 10.44 -5.40 13.06
N LYS A 58 9.65 -5.69 12.02
CA LYS A 58 9.88 -6.84 11.13
C LYS A 58 11.23 -6.72 10.43
N HIS A 59 11.98 -7.82 10.34
CA HIS A 59 13.22 -7.86 9.55
C HIS A 59 12.98 -8.53 8.20
N THR A 60 13.60 -7.98 7.14
CA THR A 60 13.42 -8.48 5.78
C THR A 60 14.10 -9.83 5.55
N GLY A 61 15.17 -10.13 6.28
CA GLY A 61 15.92 -11.37 6.09
C GLY A 61 16.66 -11.85 7.34
N TYR A 62 16.93 -13.15 7.39
CA TYR A 62 17.63 -13.79 8.50
C TYR A 62 18.80 -14.64 8.03
N LEU A 63 19.88 -14.61 8.80
CA LEU A 63 21.12 -15.33 8.51
C LEU A 63 21.15 -16.68 9.23
N THR A 64 21.61 -17.72 8.53
CA THR A 64 22.04 -19.01 9.10
C THR A 64 23.26 -19.54 8.34
N TYR A 65 23.85 -20.62 8.85
CA TYR A 65 25.03 -21.27 8.28
C TYR A 65 24.74 -22.73 7.97
N THR A 66 25.36 -23.22 6.90
CA THR A 66 25.41 -24.64 6.59
C THR A 66 26.67 -24.95 5.81
N SER A 67 27.06 -26.22 5.77
CA SER A 67 28.20 -26.65 4.99
C SER A 67 27.81 -27.14 3.60
N VAL A 68 28.74 -27.14 2.64
CA VAL A 68 28.48 -27.61 1.28
C VAL A 68 28.10 -29.09 1.23
N SER A 69 28.63 -29.91 2.14
CA SER A 69 28.25 -31.32 2.24
C SER A 69 26.89 -31.53 2.91
N SER A 70 26.33 -30.52 3.58
CA SER A 70 25.04 -30.61 4.27
C SER A 70 23.85 -30.52 3.29
N PRO A 71 22.69 -31.12 3.64
CA PRO A 71 21.47 -30.93 2.86
C PRO A 71 20.97 -29.48 2.93
N PHE A 72 20.12 -29.09 1.99
CA PHE A 72 19.48 -27.76 1.98
C PHE A 72 18.74 -27.51 3.32
N PRO A 73 18.94 -26.35 3.99
CA PRO A 73 18.36 -26.05 5.30
C PRO A 73 16.86 -25.72 5.22
N LYS A 74 16.06 -26.71 4.80
CA LYS A 74 14.65 -26.54 4.46
C LYS A 74 13.82 -25.94 5.60
N ALA A 75 14.02 -26.39 6.84
CA ALA A 75 13.28 -25.90 7.99
C ALA A 75 13.47 -24.39 8.22
N PHE A 76 14.69 -23.88 7.98
CA PHE A 76 14.97 -22.45 8.10
C PHE A 76 14.33 -21.67 6.95
N ALA A 77 14.46 -22.17 5.71
CA ALA A 77 13.80 -21.56 4.55
C ALA A 77 12.27 -21.52 4.69
N ASP A 78 11.65 -22.58 5.21
CA ASP A 78 10.21 -22.63 5.50
C ASP A 78 9.81 -21.61 6.59
N SER A 79 10.66 -21.41 7.61
CA SER A 79 10.46 -20.38 8.63
C SER A 79 10.51 -18.97 8.02
N CYS A 80 11.55 -18.66 7.23
CA CYS A 80 11.65 -17.40 6.50
C CYS A 80 10.41 -17.16 5.61
N LYS A 81 9.99 -18.19 4.86
CA LYS A 81 8.79 -18.13 4.02
C LYS A 81 7.53 -17.81 4.81
N LYS A 82 7.32 -18.49 5.95
CA LYS A 82 6.17 -18.30 6.82
C LYS A 82 6.04 -16.87 7.33
N TYR A 83 7.17 -16.20 7.61
CA TYR A 83 7.19 -14.84 8.13
C TYR A 83 7.44 -13.77 7.05
N GLY A 84 7.50 -14.19 5.78
CA GLY A 84 7.69 -13.29 4.64
C GLY A 84 9.04 -12.58 4.68
N SER A 85 10.09 -13.30 5.05
CA SER A 85 11.49 -12.86 5.05
C SER A 85 12.31 -13.70 4.06
N PHE A 86 13.46 -13.20 3.63
CA PHE A 86 14.42 -13.97 2.83
C PHE A 86 15.48 -14.65 3.70
N MET A 87 16.15 -15.64 3.14
CA MET A 87 17.26 -16.34 3.79
C MET A 87 18.59 -15.75 3.32
N GLN A 88 19.42 -15.25 4.25
CA GLN A 88 20.86 -15.11 4.02
C GLN A 88 21.54 -16.41 4.49
N LEU A 89 22.45 -16.96 3.69
CA LEU A 89 23.06 -18.25 4.00
C LEU A 89 24.58 -18.18 3.88
N GLY A 90 25.30 -18.35 5.00
CA GLY A 90 26.71 -18.71 4.98
C GLY A 90 26.85 -20.15 4.50
N PHE A 91 27.47 -20.36 3.33
CA PHE A 91 27.62 -21.68 2.73
C PHE A 91 29.11 -22.06 2.68
N GLU A 92 29.52 -22.92 3.60
CA GLU A 92 30.93 -23.12 3.94
C GLU A 92 31.47 -24.45 3.40
N PRO A 93 32.59 -24.43 2.64
CA PRO A 93 33.29 -25.65 2.27
C PRO A 93 33.85 -26.39 3.50
N ASP A 94 33.55 -27.67 3.63
CA ASP A 94 34.03 -28.51 4.73
C ASP A 94 35.53 -28.86 4.61
N THR A 95 36.04 -28.92 3.37
CA THR A 95 37.34 -29.55 3.10
C THR A 95 38.23 -28.72 2.17
N ALA A 96 38.29 -27.40 2.39
CA ALA A 96 39.06 -26.46 1.58
C ALA A 96 38.79 -26.66 0.06
N PHE A 97 37.50 -26.73 -0.27
CA PHE A 97 36.94 -26.93 -1.61
C PHE A 97 36.93 -28.35 -2.21
N ARG A 98 37.40 -29.40 -1.54
CA ARG A 98 37.33 -30.77 -2.13
C ARG A 98 35.89 -31.26 -2.29
N ASP A 99 35.00 -30.80 -1.41
CA ASP A 99 33.56 -31.01 -1.40
C ASP A 99 32.80 -30.13 -2.41
N VAL A 100 33.47 -29.13 -3.00
CA VAL A 100 32.88 -28.23 -3.99
C VAL A 100 33.11 -28.77 -5.40
N VAL A 101 32.23 -29.71 -5.75
CA VAL A 101 32.21 -30.40 -7.05
C VAL A 101 30.84 -30.25 -7.71
N ASP A 102 30.85 -30.10 -9.03
CA ASP A 102 29.61 -30.19 -9.80
C ASP A 102 29.18 -31.66 -9.85
N GLY A 103 28.21 -32.01 -9.02
CA GLY A 103 27.74 -33.37 -8.87
C GLY A 103 26.31 -33.44 -8.34
N PRO A 104 25.73 -34.65 -8.23
CA PRO A 104 24.32 -34.85 -7.91
C PRO A 104 23.89 -34.16 -6.61
N HIS A 105 24.75 -34.15 -5.59
CA HIS A 105 24.47 -33.52 -4.30
C HIS A 105 24.26 -32.00 -4.45
N LEU A 106 25.26 -31.27 -4.95
CA LEU A 106 25.20 -29.81 -5.07
C LEU A 106 24.11 -29.36 -6.05
N ARG A 107 23.90 -30.11 -7.14
CA ARG A 107 22.81 -29.89 -8.09
C ARG A 107 21.43 -30.09 -7.44
N ASN A 108 21.27 -31.14 -6.64
CA ASN A 108 20.03 -31.39 -5.91
C ASN A 108 19.79 -30.31 -4.84
N TRP A 109 20.84 -29.91 -4.13
CA TRP A 109 20.80 -28.80 -3.18
C TRP A 109 20.27 -27.52 -3.85
N ALA A 110 20.80 -27.16 -5.03
CA ALA A 110 20.37 -25.99 -5.78
C ALA A 110 18.89 -26.09 -6.21
N ARG A 111 18.43 -27.25 -6.66
CA ARG A 111 17.00 -27.46 -6.97
C ARG A 111 16.09 -27.32 -5.75
N GLU A 112 16.51 -27.79 -4.58
CA GLU A 112 15.74 -27.59 -3.34
C GLU A 112 15.72 -26.11 -2.93
N ALA A 113 16.83 -25.39 -3.12
CA ALA A 113 16.87 -23.94 -2.96
C ALA A 113 15.88 -23.23 -3.89
N ALA A 114 15.76 -23.66 -5.16
CA ALA A 114 14.75 -23.18 -6.10
C ALA A 114 13.31 -23.43 -5.63
N LYS A 115 13.02 -24.66 -5.21
CA LYS A 115 11.69 -25.08 -4.74
C LYS A 115 11.23 -24.38 -3.46
N SER A 116 12.16 -23.84 -2.67
CA SER A 116 11.80 -23.05 -1.46
C SER A 116 10.84 -21.89 -1.80
N GLY A 117 11.00 -21.28 -2.97
CA GLY A 117 10.19 -20.17 -3.45
C GLY A 117 10.41 -18.86 -2.69
N ILE A 118 11.49 -18.74 -1.93
CA ILE A 118 11.92 -17.48 -1.30
C ILE A 118 13.19 -16.94 -1.98
N PRO A 119 13.46 -15.62 -1.90
CA PRO A 119 14.78 -15.10 -2.19
C PRO A 119 15.83 -15.69 -1.26
N ILE A 120 17.00 -16.04 -1.80
CA ILE A 120 18.14 -16.56 -1.02
C ILE A 120 19.38 -15.75 -1.37
N PHE A 121 20.03 -15.16 -0.36
CA PHE A 121 21.30 -14.45 -0.48
C PHE A 121 22.41 -15.37 0.02
N LEU A 122 23.05 -16.05 -0.93
CA LEU A 122 24.03 -17.10 -0.66
C LEU A 122 25.45 -16.53 -0.60
N ARG A 123 26.10 -16.76 0.53
CA ARG A 123 27.44 -16.30 0.90
C ARG A 123 28.40 -17.49 0.90
N PHE A 124 28.84 -17.87 -0.29
CA PHE A 124 29.74 -19.01 -0.47
C PHE A 124 31.17 -18.68 -0.04
N ALA A 125 31.77 -19.49 0.84
CA ALA A 125 33.18 -19.37 1.24
C ALA A 125 33.58 -17.91 1.58
N SER A 126 32.81 -17.29 2.47
CA SER A 126 33.02 -15.88 2.84
C SER A 126 34.30 -15.67 3.64
N GLU A 127 34.71 -14.41 3.80
CA GLU A 127 35.92 -14.02 4.55
C GLU A 127 37.22 -14.68 4.06
N MET A 128 37.28 -15.02 2.78
CA MET A 128 38.41 -15.67 2.12
C MET A 128 39.75 -14.93 2.24
N ASN A 129 39.75 -13.65 2.65
CA ASN A 129 40.93 -12.84 2.93
C ASN A 129 41.41 -12.90 4.40
N GLY A 130 40.82 -13.73 5.24
CA GLY A 130 41.22 -13.98 6.64
C GLY A 130 41.82 -15.38 6.83
N ASP A 131 42.90 -15.50 7.59
CA ASP A 131 43.64 -16.75 7.84
C ASP A 131 42.97 -17.72 8.83
N TRP A 132 41.78 -17.36 9.32
CA TRP A 132 40.96 -18.19 10.21
C TRP A 132 40.01 -19.13 9.48
N VAL A 133 39.85 -19.00 8.15
CA VAL A 133 39.02 -19.91 7.35
C VAL A 133 39.87 -20.94 6.57
N PRO A 134 39.41 -22.19 6.42
CA PRO A 134 40.17 -23.24 5.72
C PRO A 134 40.45 -22.97 4.23
N TRP A 135 39.71 -22.05 3.61
CA TRP A 135 39.85 -21.68 2.20
C TRP A 135 40.72 -20.44 1.95
N PHE A 136 41.39 -19.91 2.98
CA PHE A 136 42.36 -18.83 2.86
C PHE A 136 43.59 -19.23 2.04
N GLY A 137 44.25 -18.24 1.43
CA GLY A 137 45.57 -18.39 0.80
C GLY A 137 45.55 -18.92 -0.62
N SER A 138 44.39 -19.27 -1.18
CA SER A 138 44.27 -19.86 -2.52
C SER A 138 43.35 -19.06 -3.47
N PRO A 139 43.68 -17.81 -3.88
CA PRO A 139 42.79 -16.98 -4.70
C PRO A 139 42.42 -17.59 -6.06
N THR A 140 43.34 -18.31 -6.71
CA THR A 140 43.06 -18.96 -8.01
C THR A 140 42.01 -20.06 -7.87
N LEU A 141 42.18 -20.97 -6.91
CA LEU A 141 41.23 -22.04 -6.63
C LEU A 141 39.89 -21.48 -6.15
N TYR A 142 39.92 -20.43 -5.30
CA TYR A 142 38.73 -19.74 -4.87
C TYR A 142 37.88 -19.27 -6.05
N LYS A 143 38.48 -18.58 -7.02
CA LYS A 143 37.77 -18.06 -8.20
C LYS A 143 37.21 -19.17 -9.07
N GLU A 144 37.94 -20.26 -9.25
CA GLU A 144 37.46 -21.45 -9.96
C GLU A 144 36.18 -22.01 -9.30
N LYS A 145 36.23 -22.23 -7.98
CA LYS A 145 35.13 -22.82 -7.21
C LYS A 145 33.94 -21.88 -7.06
N TRP A 146 34.20 -20.58 -6.93
CA TRP A 146 33.16 -19.56 -6.97
C TRP A 146 32.39 -19.60 -8.29
N ARG A 147 33.09 -19.61 -9.42
CA ARG A 147 32.45 -19.64 -10.75
C ARG A 147 31.66 -20.92 -10.98
N LEU A 148 32.16 -22.06 -10.51
CA LEU A 148 31.42 -23.33 -10.51
C LEU A 148 30.11 -23.20 -9.71
N MET A 149 30.18 -22.71 -8.47
CA MET A 149 29.00 -22.50 -7.62
C MET A 149 28.00 -21.54 -8.28
N TYR A 150 28.49 -20.41 -8.79
CA TYR A 150 27.67 -19.42 -9.49
C TYR A 150 26.90 -20.05 -10.67
N ASN A 151 27.60 -20.78 -11.54
CA ASN A 151 26.99 -21.40 -12.72
C ASN A 151 25.88 -22.40 -12.33
N ILE A 152 26.13 -23.25 -11.34
CA ILE A 152 25.12 -24.20 -10.83
C ILE A 152 23.90 -23.44 -10.30
N MET A 153 24.09 -22.39 -9.50
CA MET A 153 22.97 -21.61 -8.94
C MET A 153 22.19 -20.88 -10.04
N LYS A 154 22.86 -20.35 -11.07
CA LYS A 154 22.15 -19.70 -12.19
C LYS A 154 21.34 -20.68 -13.03
N GLU A 155 21.82 -21.90 -13.19
CA GLU A 155 21.12 -22.94 -13.95
C GLU A 155 19.95 -23.54 -13.17
N GLU A 156 20.17 -23.93 -11.91
CA GLU A 156 19.22 -24.74 -11.14
C GLU A 156 18.38 -23.92 -10.15
N ALA A 157 18.88 -22.77 -9.69
CA ALA A 157 18.31 -21.98 -8.60
C ALA A 157 18.20 -20.48 -8.93
N PRO A 158 17.38 -20.10 -9.92
CA PRO A 158 17.26 -18.72 -10.39
C PRO A 158 16.62 -17.77 -9.37
N ASN A 159 16.32 -18.19 -8.14
CA ASN A 159 15.94 -17.36 -6.98
C ASN A 159 17.13 -17.07 -6.02
N VAL A 160 18.30 -17.68 -6.25
CA VAL A 160 19.53 -17.45 -5.45
C VAL A 160 20.32 -16.24 -5.97
N VAL A 161 20.76 -15.39 -5.06
CA VAL A 161 21.67 -14.26 -5.27
C VAL A 161 23.03 -14.66 -4.72
N MET A 162 24.07 -14.56 -5.54
CA MET A 162 25.45 -14.85 -5.15
C MET A 162 26.10 -13.59 -4.56
N VAL A 163 26.34 -13.61 -3.25
CA VAL A 163 26.89 -12.49 -2.48
C VAL A 163 28.36 -12.73 -2.18
N TRP A 164 29.26 -12.07 -2.90
CA TRP A 164 30.70 -12.20 -2.69
C TRP A 164 31.15 -11.35 -1.51
N CYS A 165 31.51 -11.99 -0.40
CA CYS A 165 31.70 -11.29 0.87
C CYS A 165 33.07 -11.51 1.52
N PRO A 166 34.03 -10.59 1.32
CA PRO A 166 35.24 -10.53 2.10
C PRO A 166 34.99 -10.01 3.53
N ASN A 167 36.00 -10.18 4.38
CA ASN A 167 36.13 -9.44 5.63
C ASN A 167 36.73 -8.05 5.33
N TRP A 168 36.41 -7.03 6.13
CA TRP A 168 36.85 -5.64 5.93
C TRP A 168 38.36 -5.40 5.96
N ARG A 169 39.16 -6.34 6.50
CA ARG A 169 40.60 -6.17 6.73
C ARG A 169 41.30 -5.51 5.53
N PRO A 170 42.10 -4.45 5.75
CA PRO A 170 42.77 -3.76 4.67
C PRO A 170 43.78 -4.68 3.97
N ASP A 171 43.96 -4.48 2.67
CA ASP A 171 44.93 -5.24 1.88
C ASP A 171 46.35 -5.01 2.42
N ILE A 172 47.17 -6.06 2.47
CA ILE A 172 48.59 -5.94 2.79
C ILE A 172 49.37 -5.84 1.46
N PRO A 173 50.25 -4.82 1.29
CA PRO A 173 51.07 -4.70 0.08
C PRO A 173 51.88 -5.98 -0.19
N ASN A 174 51.86 -6.44 -1.43
CA ASN A 174 52.56 -7.65 -1.91
C ASN A 174 52.07 -8.99 -1.31
N ASP A 175 50.96 -9.01 -0.58
CA ASP A 175 50.34 -10.23 -0.08
C ASP A 175 49.00 -10.49 -0.78
N THR A 176 49.01 -11.37 -1.77
CA THR A 176 47.80 -11.75 -2.50
C THR A 176 46.82 -12.57 -1.65
N SER A 177 47.27 -13.19 -0.55
CA SER A 177 46.40 -13.99 0.31
C SER A 177 45.44 -13.14 1.14
N ARG A 178 45.82 -11.89 1.44
CA ARG A 178 44.98 -10.92 2.16
C ARG A 178 44.37 -9.84 1.27
N ASN A 179 44.73 -9.79 -0.01
CA ASN A 179 44.17 -8.83 -0.95
C ASN A 179 42.81 -9.29 -1.48
N ILE A 180 41.74 -8.54 -1.20
CA ILE A 180 40.39 -8.96 -1.57
C ILE A 180 40.19 -9.05 -3.10
N MET A 181 40.87 -8.20 -3.88
CA MET A 181 40.77 -8.22 -5.33
C MET A 181 41.43 -9.45 -5.96
N ALA A 182 42.37 -10.10 -5.27
CA ALA A 182 42.95 -11.35 -5.75
C ALA A 182 41.90 -12.48 -5.85
N TYR A 183 40.91 -12.46 -4.95
CA TYR A 183 39.81 -13.42 -4.86
C TYR A 183 38.56 -13.02 -5.66
N TYR A 184 38.50 -11.78 -6.17
CA TYR A 184 37.33 -11.31 -6.90
C TYR A 184 37.14 -12.10 -8.21
N PRO A 185 36.01 -12.80 -8.41
CA PRO A 185 35.83 -13.75 -9.51
C PRO A 185 35.46 -13.08 -10.85
N GLY A 186 35.15 -11.78 -10.85
CA GLY A 186 34.68 -11.02 -12.02
C GLY A 186 33.27 -10.47 -11.79
N ASP A 187 32.97 -9.30 -12.37
CA ASP A 187 31.68 -8.61 -12.21
C ASP A 187 30.50 -9.46 -12.68
N GLU A 188 30.71 -10.29 -13.70
CA GLU A 188 29.72 -11.18 -14.28
C GLU A 188 29.36 -12.36 -13.36
N TYR A 189 30.23 -12.70 -12.39
CA TYR A 189 30.03 -13.80 -11.46
C TYR A 189 29.60 -13.36 -10.05
N VAL A 190 29.29 -12.07 -9.86
CA VAL A 190 28.89 -11.51 -8.55
C VAL A 190 27.61 -10.72 -8.71
N ASP A 191 26.54 -11.14 -8.02
CA ASP A 191 25.30 -10.37 -8.04
C ASP A 191 25.41 -9.19 -7.07
N TRP A 192 25.92 -9.44 -5.87
CA TRP A 192 26.07 -8.47 -4.78
C TRP A 192 27.44 -8.59 -4.12
N VAL A 193 27.97 -7.48 -3.64
CA VAL A 193 29.19 -7.48 -2.82
C VAL A 193 28.81 -7.38 -1.35
N GLY A 194 29.28 -8.34 -0.56
CA GLY A 194 29.13 -8.34 0.87
C GLY A 194 30.31 -7.68 1.58
N VAL A 195 30.14 -7.35 2.86
CA VAL A 195 31.27 -7.14 3.79
C VAL A 195 30.92 -7.65 5.18
N ASN A 196 31.91 -8.24 5.86
CA ASN A 196 31.85 -8.57 7.27
C ASN A 196 32.82 -7.71 8.09
N PHE A 197 32.37 -7.23 9.24
CA PHE A 197 33.23 -6.58 10.23
C PHE A 197 32.59 -6.55 11.62
N TYR A 198 33.41 -6.46 12.65
CA TYR A 198 32.94 -6.38 14.04
C TYR A 198 33.67 -5.29 14.81
N MET A 199 32.99 -4.83 15.86
CA MET A 199 33.50 -3.93 16.87
C MET A 199 33.59 -4.73 18.18
N TRP A 200 34.75 -5.34 18.44
CA TRP A 200 34.91 -6.39 19.46
C TRP A 200 35.02 -5.87 20.89
N GLY A 201 35.12 -4.56 21.07
CA GLY A 201 35.31 -3.90 22.36
C GLY A 201 36.65 -3.16 22.43
N PRO A 202 36.77 -2.13 23.28
CA PRO A 202 37.93 -1.26 23.34
C PRO A 202 39.22 -1.98 23.71
N VAL A 203 39.19 -3.04 24.53
CA VAL A 203 40.40 -3.80 24.86
C VAL A 203 40.86 -4.63 23.67
N TYR A 204 39.96 -5.32 22.98
CA TYR A 204 40.34 -6.06 21.78
C TYR A 204 40.85 -5.14 20.67
N ASP A 205 40.16 -4.03 20.43
CA ASP A 205 40.57 -3.07 19.43
C ASP A 205 41.96 -2.51 19.75
N SER A 206 42.32 -2.34 21.03
CA SER A 206 43.68 -2.00 21.42
C SER A 206 44.68 -3.12 21.12
N LEU A 207 44.36 -4.37 21.44
CA LEU A 207 45.23 -5.53 21.18
C LEU A 207 45.47 -5.77 19.69
N MET A 208 44.47 -5.51 18.85
CA MET A 208 44.55 -5.68 17.40
C MET A 208 45.04 -4.42 16.66
N ASN A 209 45.41 -3.36 17.39
CA ASN A 209 45.81 -2.07 16.83
C ASN A 209 44.72 -1.45 15.91
N GLU A 210 43.46 -1.61 16.31
CA GLU A 210 42.25 -1.10 15.65
C GLU A 210 41.61 0.07 16.41
N THR A 211 42.25 0.56 17.48
CA THR A 211 41.72 1.68 18.28
C THR A 211 41.46 2.90 17.39
N GLY A 212 40.24 3.43 17.47
CA GLY A 212 39.82 4.62 16.71
C GLY A 212 39.31 4.32 15.29
N ILE A 213 39.37 3.07 14.82
CA ILE A 213 38.77 2.69 13.52
C ILE A 213 37.25 2.61 13.68
N SER A 214 36.52 3.48 12.98
CA SER A 214 35.05 3.48 13.00
C SER A 214 34.43 2.39 12.14
N THR A 215 33.18 2.01 12.45
CA THR A 215 32.36 1.11 11.61
C THR A 215 32.27 1.58 10.16
N LEU A 216 32.10 2.90 9.95
CA LEU A 216 32.05 3.51 8.63
C LEU A 216 33.36 3.36 7.86
N SER A 217 34.50 3.45 8.55
CA SER A 217 35.82 3.25 7.93
C SER A 217 36.01 1.80 7.48
N LYS A 218 35.61 0.83 8.32
CA LYS A 218 35.64 -0.60 7.98
C LYS A 218 34.77 -0.90 6.75
N LEU A 219 33.54 -0.39 6.72
CA LEU A 219 32.64 -0.49 5.57
C LEU A 219 33.25 0.15 4.29
N GLY A 220 33.89 1.30 4.43
CA GLY A 220 34.50 2.05 3.33
C GLY A 220 35.55 1.27 2.55
N VAL A 221 36.29 0.36 3.19
CA VAL A 221 37.35 -0.45 2.55
C VAL A 221 36.80 -1.25 1.37
N VAL A 222 35.65 -1.91 1.55
CA VAL A 222 35.02 -2.71 0.50
C VAL A 222 34.12 -1.82 -0.37
N TYR A 223 33.31 -0.96 0.25
CA TYR A 223 32.36 -0.11 -0.48
C TYR A 223 33.01 0.68 -1.62
N ASN A 224 34.18 1.29 -1.36
CA ASN A 224 34.87 2.14 -2.34
C ASN A 224 35.47 1.39 -3.54
N LYS A 225 35.71 0.08 -3.41
CA LYS A 225 36.31 -0.73 -4.49
C LYS A 225 35.29 -1.19 -5.54
N PHE A 226 34.00 -1.20 -5.21
CA PHE A 226 32.95 -1.76 -6.07
C PHE A 226 31.85 -0.73 -6.35
N PRO A 227 32.12 0.35 -7.12
CA PRO A 227 31.15 1.44 -7.34
C PRO A 227 29.87 1.00 -8.06
N ASN A 228 29.91 -0.11 -8.80
CA ASN A 228 28.84 -0.58 -9.67
C ASN A 228 28.04 -1.76 -9.09
N LYS A 229 28.22 -2.10 -7.80
CA LYS A 229 27.52 -3.21 -7.16
C LYS A 229 26.70 -2.72 -5.96
N PRO A 230 25.52 -3.32 -5.69
CA PRO A 230 24.89 -3.19 -4.39
C PRO A 230 25.75 -3.85 -3.33
N ILE A 231 25.82 -3.20 -2.17
CA ILE A 231 26.60 -3.63 -1.01
C ILE A 231 25.67 -4.18 0.06
N MET A 232 26.03 -5.32 0.65
CA MET A 232 25.36 -5.90 1.80
C MET A 232 26.34 -6.01 2.97
N ILE A 233 26.03 -5.41 4.11
CA ILE A 233 26.73 -5.71 5.37
C ILE A 233 26.15 -7.03 5.85
N CYS A 234 26.86 -8.11 5.56
CA CYS A 234 26.34 -9.48 5.71
C CYS A 234 26.40 -9.94 7.16
N GLU A 235 27.44 -9.51 7.86
CA GLU A 235 27.58 -9.69 9.30
C GLU A 235 28.25 -8.47 9.90
N TRP A 236 27.63 -7.91 10.92
CA TRP A 236 28.32 -7.01 11.82
C TRP A 236 27.70 -6.99 13.21
N ALA A 237 28.50 -6.67 14.23
CA ALA A 237 28.01 -6.37 15.55
C ALA A 237 29.00 -5.51 16.33
N ALA A 238 28.55 -4.96 17.46
CA ALA A 238 29.38 -4.26 18.41
C ALA A 238 29.19 -4.82 19.84
N ALA A 239 30.30 -5.07 20.53
CA ALA A 239 30.28 -5.74 21.83
C ALA A 239 29.67 -4.83 22.91
N SER A 240 28.61 -5.30 23.57
CA SER A 240 28.04 -4.64 24.76
C SER A 240 28.77 -5.02 26.05
N ARG A 241 29.54 -6.10 26.00
CA ARG A 241 30.44 -6.58 27.05
C ARG A 241 31.61 -7.35 26.45
N GLU A 242 32.76 -7.30 27.10
CA GLU A 242 33.93 -8.14 26.75
C GLU A 242 34.60 -8.77 27.98
N TRP A 243 35.25 -9.92 27.81
CA TRP A 243 35.95 -10.65 28.88
C TRP A 243 37.44 -10.76 28.58
N ARG A 244 38.11 -9.60 28.48
CA ARG A 244 39.55 -9.51 28.16
C ARG A 244 40.33 -8.80 29.26
N GLY A 245 41.50 -9.34 29.58
CA GLY A 245 42.39 -8.87 30.64
C GLY A 245 43.01 -10.04 31.41
N ASN A 246 43.84 -9.72 32.40
CA ASN A 246 44.39 -10.71 33.33
C ASN A 246 44.15 -10.28 34.79
N PRO A 247 43.29 -10.99 35.55
CA PRO A 247 42.41 -12.07 35.11
C PRO A 247 41.31 -11.59 34.13
N PRO A 248 40.74 -12.46 33.28
CA PRO A 248 39.64 -12.09 32.41
C PRO A 248 38.40 -11.79 33.25
N LEU A 249 37.91 -10.55 33.16
CA LEU A 249 36.71 -10.09 33.87
C LEU A 249 35.76 -9.43 32.87
N PRO A 250 34.44 -9.51 33.11
CA PRO A 250 33.47 -8.81 32.28
C PRO A 250 33.66 -7.30 32.40
N LYS A 251 34.01 -6.65 31.30
CA LYS A 251 33.99 -5.20 31.13
C LYS A 251 32.72 -4.81 30.39
N ILE A 252 31.94 -3.92 30.98
CA ILE A 252 30.74 -3.37 30.36
C ILE A 252 31.18 -2.36 29.30
N THR A 253 30.75 -2.57 28.07
CA THR A 253 31.11 -1.76 26.89
C THR A 253 29.85 -1.23 26.19
N THR A 254 28.76 -1.06 26.95
CA THR A 254 27.47 -0.57 26.45
C THR A 254 27.60 0.71 25.63
N ASP A 255 28.31 1.72 26.11
CA ASP A 255 28.45 3.01 25.41
C ASP A 255 29.20 2.87 24.08
N TYR A 256 30.18 1.98 24.02
CA TYR A 256 30.90 1.64 22.80
C TYR A 256 29.97 0.98 21.78
N CYS A 257 29.16 0.01 22.22
CA CYS A 257 28.14 -0.63 21.38
C CYS A 257 27.12 0.38 20.84
N VAL A 258 26.53 1.19 21.73
CA VAL A 258 25.54 2.23 21.41
C VAL A 258 26.11 3.23 20.39
N THR A 259 27.34 3.69 20.61
CA THR A 259 28.01 4.63 19.70
C THR A 259 28.14 4.04 18.30
N HIS A 260 28.54 2.78 18.17
CA HIS A 260 28.70 2.14 16.87
C HIS A 260 27.38 1.80 16.16
N ILE A 261 26.33 1.43 16.91
CA ILE A 261 24.95 1.33 16.40
C ILE A 261 24.51 2.65 15.79
N GLN A 262 24.61 3.74 16.54
CA GLN A 262 24.20 5.06 16.08
C GLN A 262 25.04 5.53 14.90
N GLN A 263 26.37 5.34 14.93
CA GLN A 263 27.26 5.70 13.83
C GLN A 263 26.90 4.97 12.54
N LEU A 264 26.65 3.67 12.57
CA LEU A 264 26.31 2.93 11.36
C LEU A 264 24.90 3.29 10.87
N TYR A 265 23.87 2.98 11.67
CA TYR A 265 22.48 3.06 11.21
C TYR A 265 22.04 4.47 10.83
N ASN A 266 22.49 5.52 11.54
CA ASN A 266 22.07 6.89 11.22
C ASN A 266 22.76 7.46 9.96
N ASN A 267 23.88 6.88 9.52
CA ASN A 267 24.68 7.43 8.42
C ASN A 267 24.60 6.62 7.11
N LEU A 268 24.08 5.38 7.14
CA LEU A 268 24.01 4.53 5.95
C LEU A 268 23.33 5.22 4.76
N GLN A 269 22.16 5.83 4.98
CA GLN A 269 21.39 6.46 3.91
C GLN A 269 22.17 7.56 3.18
N GLN A 270 22.90 8.40 3.92
CA GLN A 270 23.56 9.58 3.37
C GLN A 270 24.95 9.25 2.81
N LEU A 271 25.72 8.43 3.53
CA LEU A 271 27.14 8.19 3.21
C LEU A 271 27.34 6.95 2.35
N PHE A 272 26.43 5.97 2.43
CA PHE A 272 26.55 4.68 1.77
C PHE A 272 25.27 4.27 1.04
N PRO A 273 24.74 5.08 0.09
CA PRO A 273 23.46 4.82 -0.57
C PRO A 273 23.38 3.52 -1.39
N ARG A 274 24.54 2.91 -1.71
CA ARG A 274 24.62 1.59 -2.35
C ARG A 274 24.63 0.43 -1.35
N VAL A 275 24.67 0.69 -0.05
CA VAL A 275 24.32 -0.33 0.93
C VAL A 275 22.83 -0.57 0.82
N LYS A 276 22.46 -1.83 0.66
CA LYS A 276 21.09 -2.29 0.39
C LYS A 276 20.67 -3.42 1.32
N GLY A 277 21.56 -3.91 2.17
CA GLY A 277 21.25 -4.79 3.29
C GLY A 277 22.22 -4.58 4.46
N VAL A 278 21.71 -4.67 5.69
CA VAL A 278 22.49 -4.60 6.93
C VAL A 278 22.04 -5.66 7.92
N PHE A 279 22.96 -6.52 8.33
CA PHE A 279 22.66 -7.68 9.17
C PHE A 279 23.41 -7.62 10.50
N TRP A 280 22.67 -7.47 11.58
CA TRP A 280 23.23 -7.59 12.93
C TRP A 280 23.53 -9.05 13.26
N PHE A 281 24.68 -9.33 13.85
CA PHE A 281 25.05 -10.66 14.32
C PHE A 281 24.68 -10.85 15.79
N ASP A 282 23.42 -11.24 16.06
CA ASP A 282 22.86 -11.36 17.42
C ASP A 282 23.36 -12.65 18.08
N TYR A 283 24.46 -12.54 18.83
CA TYR A 283 25.15 -13.69 19.39
C TYR A 283 25.88 -13.37 20.69
N ASP A 284 25.60 -14.13 21.75
CA ASP A 284 26.49 -14.15 22.91
C ASP A 284 27.74 -14.99 22.61
N SER A 285 28.79 -14.31 22.14
CA SER A 285 30.06 -14.94 21.79
C SER A 285 31.03 -15.08 22.98
N HIS A 286 30.59 -14.83 24.22
CA HIS A 286 31.43 -14.89 25.42
C HIS A 286 32.26 -16.17 25.47
N LEU A 287 31.64 -17.33 25.24
CA LEU A 287 32.27 -18.64 25.38
C LEU A 287 33.27 -18.97 24.27
N ILE A 288 33.27 -18.22 23.16
CA ILE A 288 34.15 -18.46 22.01
C ILE A 288 35.17 -17.34 21.86
N ASN A 289 34.70 -16.10 21.79
CA ASN A 289 35.51 -14.93 21.43
C ASN A 289 35.58 -13.87 22.54
N ASN A 290 35.05 -14.14 23.73
CA ASN A 290 35.07 -13.23 24.88
C ASN A 290 34.35 -11.88 24.62
N SER A 291 33.27 -11.87 23.83
CA SER A 291 32.46 -10.67 23.56
C SER A 291 30.96 -10.97 23.49
N ASP A 292 30.12 -10.08 23.97
CA ASP A 292 28.66 -10.21 23.88
C ASP A 292 28.11 -9.27 22.81
N PHE A 293 27.56 -9.84 21.73
CA PHE A 293 26.92 -9.14 20.62
C PHE A 293 25.40 -9.22 20.67
N SER A 294 24.82 -9.88 21.67
CA SER A 294 23.37 -9.96 21.80
C SER A 294 22.76 -8.57 22.03
N LEU A 295 21.71 -8.27 21.27
CA LEU A 295 20.90 -7.08 21.43
C LEU A 295 20.04 -7.20 22.68
N THR A 296 19.55 -8.39 22.99
CA THR A 296 18.48 -8.57 23.97
C THR A 296 18.97 -8.68 25.42
N ASN A 297 20.24 -9.06 25.65
CA ASN A 297 20.79 -9.16 27.01
C ASN A 297 21.04 -7.80 27.66
N ASN A 298 21.04 -6.70 26.89
CA ASN A 298 21.29 -5.36 27.39
C ASN A 298 20.17 -4.40 26.97
N PRO A 299 19.31 -3.94 27.91
CA PRO A 299 18.15 -3.13 27.58
C PRO A 299 18.50 -1.77 26.96
N VAL A 300 19.68 -1.21 27.26
CA VAL A 300 20.15 0.05 26.64
C VAL A 300 20.51 -0.17 25.18
N VAL A 301 21.19 -1.29 24.87
CA VAL A 301 21.53 -1.68 23.50
C VAL A 301 20.27 -2.01 22.72
N LEU A 302 19.37 -2.83 23.27
CA LEU A 302 18.09 -3.17 22.65
C LEU A 302 17.27 -1.93 22.30
N ASN A 303 17.12 -1.00 23.25
CA ASN A 303 16.36 0.23 23.01
C ASN A 303 17.05 1.14 21.98
N THR A 304 18.38 1.20 21.98
CA THR A 304 19.12 1.97 20.97
C THR A 304 18.89 1.39 19.58
N TYR A 305 19.04 0.07 19.41
CA TYR A 305 18.79 -0.63 18.16
C TYR A 305 17.34 -0.41 17.70
N LYS A 306 16.38 -0.68 18.59
CA LYS A 306 14.94 -0.48 18.35
C LYS A 306 14.63 0.92 17.84
N ASN A 307 15.25 1.95 18.40
CA ASN A 307 15.02 3.34 17.98
C ASN A 307 15.60 3.64 16.59
N VAL A 308 16.85 3.25 16.30
CA VAL A 308 17.48 3.58 15.01
C VAL A 308 16.84 2.84 13.84
N ILE A 309 16.39 1.59 14.04
CA ILE A 309 15.77 0.80 12.97
C ILE A 309 14.36 1.29 12.60
N GLN A 310 13.71 2.13 13.42
CA GLN A 310 12.38 2.68 13.06
C GLN A 310 12.42 3.60 11.85
N ASN A 311 13.60 4.11 11.46
CA ASN A 311 13.74 4.91 10.26
C ASN A 311 13.14 4.16 9.04
N PRO A 312 12.21 4.79 8.27
CA PRO A 312 11.59 4.19 7.08
C PRO A 312 12.58 3.76 5.99
N HIS A 313 13.81 4.27 6.02
CA HIS A 313 14.91 3.81 5.17
C HIS A 313 15.20 2.31 5.33
N PHE A 314 14.95 1.75 6.52
CA PHE A 314 15.03 0.31 6.76
C PHE A 314 13.70 -0.34 6.38
N ILE A 315 13.69 -0.99 5.23
CA ILE A 315 12.50 -1.59 4.63
C ILE A 315 12.30 -3.01 5.17
N THR A 316 11.05 -3.43 5.32
CA THR A 316 10.68 -4.69 5.98
C THR A 316 10.10 -5.73 5.03
N ASP A 317 9.92 -5.37 3.77
CA ASP A 317 9.36 -6.23 2.74
C ASP A 317 10.29 -6.31 1.52
N ILE A 318 10.73 -7.53 1.19
CA ILE A 318 11.52 -7.81 -0.01
C ILE A 318 10.65 -7.81 -1.27
N ASN A 319 9.34 -8.02 -1.12
CA ASN A 319 8.40 -8.12 -2.23
C ASN A 319 8.07 -6.77 -2.84
N LEU A 320 8.39 -5.63 -2.22
CA LEU A 320 8.23 -4.31 -2.85
C LEU A 320 9.12 -4.11 -4.10
N ASN A 321 10.00 -5.05 -4.43
CA ASN A 321 10.71 -5.14 -5.72
C ASN A 321 9.94 -5.88 -6.82
N ILE A 322 8.86 -6.55 -6.48
CA ILE A 322 7.95 -7.21 -7.40
C ILE A 322 6.62 -6.48 -7.25
N PRO A 323 6.02 -5.97 -8.33
CA PRO A 323 4.70 -5.34 -8.24
C PRO A 323 3.69 -6.15 -7.42
N LEU A 324 3.34 -5.69 -6.22
CA LEU A 324 2.22 -6.24 -5.45
C LEU A 324 0.94 -5.61 -5.99
N ILE A 325 0.05 -6.45 -6.50
CA ILE A 325 -1.15 -6.00 -7.20
C ILE A 325 -2.36 -6.30 -6.31
N LEU A 326 -3.08 -5.24 -5.93
CA LEU A 326 -4.39 -5.36 -5.30
C LEU A 326 -5.46 -5.12 -6.37
N ILE A 327 -6.35 -6.09 -6.50
CA ILE A 327 -7.48 -6.10 -7.42
C ILE A 327 -8.75 -6.05 -6.54
N PRO A 328 -9.74 -5.20 -6.85
CA PRO A 328 -11.00 -5.18 -6.13
C PRO A 328 -11.70 -6.55 -6.18
N GLU A 329 -12.42 -6.89 -5.10
CA GLU A 329 -13.07 -8.21 -4.95
C GLU A 329 -14.34 -8.37 -5.80
N LYS A 330 -14.89 -7.27 -6.34
CA LYS A 330 -16.14 -7.24 -7.11
C LYS A 330 -16.06 -6.25 -8.28
N VAL A 331 -16.71 -6.57 -9.40
CA VAL A 331 -16.90 -5.68 -10.57
C VAL A 331 -18.35 -5.73 -11.02
N VAL A 332 -18.83 -4.64 -11.63
CA VAL A 332 -20.21 -4.51 -12.11
C VAL A 332 -20.27 -4.88 -13.59
N ARG A 333 -21.34 -5.55 -14.02
CA ARG A 333 -21.56 -5.84 -15.45
C ARG A 333 -21.81 -4.55 -16.26
N GLY A 334 -21.02 -4.36 -17.32
CA GLY A 334 -21.01 -3.17 -18.17
C GLY A 334 -19.60 -2.65 -18.37
N ILE A 335 -19.44 -1.43 -18.88
CA ILE A 335 -18.14 -0.75 -18.88
C ILE A 335 -17.84 -0.36 -17.43
N ASP A 336 -16.90 -1.07 -16.81
CA ASP A 336 -16.45 -0.79 -15.45
C ASP A 336 -14.93 -0.52 -15.46
N THR A 337 -14.46 0.16 -14.41
CA THR A 337 -13.05 0.42 -14.21
C THR A 337 -12.53 -0.49 -13.09
N ILE A 338 -11.55 -1.34 -13.39
CA ILE A 338 -10.77 -2.03 -12.36
C ILE A 338 -9.59 -1.12 -11.99
N PRO A 339 -9.63 -0.41 -10.84
CA PRO A 339 -8.45 0.24 -10.31
C PRO A 339 -7.48 -0.84 -9.82
N VAL A 340 -6.27 -0.85 -10.38
CA VAL A 340 -5.21 -1.73 -9.90
C VAL A 340 -4.23 -0.90 -9.07
N GLN A 341 -4.14 -1.23 -7.79
CA GLN A 341 -3.07 -0.69 -6.97
C GLN A 341 -1.83 -1.55 -7.13
N ILE A 342 -0.74 -0.92 -7.57
CA ILE A 342 0.55 -1.57 -7.68
C ILE A 342 1.47 -1.01 -6.62
N ASN A 343 1.74 -1.79 -5.58
CA ASN A 343 2.73 -1.45 -4.58
C ASN A 343 4.09 -1.98 -5.04
N CYS A 344 4.84 -1.13 -5.73
CA CYS A 344 6.20 -1.43 -6.18
C CYS A 344 7.09 -0.21 -5.98
N THR A 345 8.28 -0.43 -5.42
CA THR A 345 9.31 0.60 -5.34
C THR A 345 10.04 0.78 -6.67
N ARG A 346 9.94 -0.19 -7.59
CA ARG A 346 10.53 -0.13 -8.94
C ARG A 346 9.57 0.54 -9.92
N PRO A 347 10.07 1.44 -10.80
CA PRO A 347 9.25 2.01 -11.86
C PRO A 347 8.62 0.90 -12.70
N VAL A 348 7.29 0.89 -12.76
CA VAL A 348 6.51 -0.03 -13.59
C VAL A 348 6.41 0.56 -14.98
N THR A 349 6.73 -0.24 -15.99
CA THR A 349 6.76 0.17 -17.41
C THR A 349 5.63 -0.42 -18.23
N GLU A 350 5.05 -1.53 -17.76
CA GLU A 350 3.98 -2.22 -18.45
C GLU A 350 3.11 -2.92 -17.42
N VAL A 351 1.79 -2.82 -17.55
CA VAL A 351 0.80 -3.55 -16.75
C VAL A 351 -0.20 -4.16 -17.71
N LYS A 352 -0.36 -5.47 -17.63
CA LYS A 352 -1.26 -6.29 -18.46
C LYS A 352 -2.36 -6.86 -17.58
N ILE A 353 -3.61 -6.73 -18.02
CA ILE A 353 -4.74 -7.41 -17.40
C ILE A 353 -5.20 -8.56 -18.28
N PHE A 354 -5.39 -9.71 -17.65
CA PHE A 354 -5.92 -10.92 -18.25
C PHE A 354 -7.24 -11.26 -17.57
N ILE A 355 -8.22 -11.66 -18.35
CA ILE A 355 -9.48 -12.24 -17.85
C ILE A 355 -9.58 -13.65 -18.39
N ASN A 356 -9.76 -14.63 -17.51
CA ASN A 356 -9.80 -16.06 -17.85
C ASN A 356 -8.63 -16.45 -18.78
N ASN A 357 -7.41 -16.05 -18.40
CA ASN A 357 -6.14 -16.21 -19.14
C ASN A 357 -6.05 -15.51 -20.51
N SER A 358 -7.03 -14.71 -20.91
CA SER A 358 -6.99 -13.93 -22.16
C SER A 358 -6.54 -12.50 -21.89
N LEU A 359 -5.51 -12.01 -22.59
CA LEU A 359 -5.06 -10.62 -22.47
C LEU A 359 -6.15 -9.67 -22.95
N VAL A 360 -6.62 -8.79 -22.07
CA VAL A 360 -7.68 -7.82 -22.38
C VAL A 360 -7.10 -6.45 -22.70
N GLN A 361 -6.14 -5.97 -21.88
CA GLN A 361 -5.58 -4.62 -22.05
C GLN A 361 -4.14 -4.54 -21.51
N THR A 362 -3.37 -3.58 -22.04
CA THR A 362 -2.03 -3.21 -21.57
C THR A 362 -1.96 -1.70 -21.31
N LEU A 363 -1.42 -1.29 -20.17
CA LEU A 363 -1.16 0.09 -19.78
C LEU A 363 0.34 0.29 -19.53
N ASN A 364 0.88 1.45 -19.93
CA ASN A 364 2.32 1.75 -19.83
C ASN A 364 2.64 2.93 -18.89
N SER A 365 1.63 3.49 -18.22
CA SER A 365 1.79 4.61 -17.30
C SER A 365 0.64 4.69 -16.29
N GLU A 366 0.89 5.28 -15.13
CA GLU A 366 -0.12 5.53 -14.09
C GLU A 366 -1.11 6.64 -14.46
N PRO A 367 -2.36 6.61 -13.91
CA PRO A 367 -2.91 5.56 -13.05
C PRO A 367 -3.29 4.28 -13.83
N TYR A 368 -3.10 3.12 -13.22
CA TYR A 368 -3.43 1.82 -13.83
C TYR A 368 -4.91 1.47 -13.63
N ASN A 369 -5.76 2.18 -14.37
CA ASN A 369 -7.20 1.98 -14.39
C ASN A 369 -7.60 1.24 -15.66
N PHE A 370 -8.01 -0.02 -15.54
CA PHE A 370 -8.44 -0.83 -16.67
C PHE A 370 -9.93 -0.64 -16.93
N ILE A 371 -10.27 -0.11 -18.11
CA ILE A 371 -11.65 0.06 -18.53
C ILE A 371 -12.04 -1.19 -19.31
N ILE A 372 -12.90 -2.02 -18.74
CA ILE A 372 -13.28 -3.31 -19.30
C ILE A 372 -14.79 -3.36 -19.44
N ASP A 373 -15.25 -3.84 -20.60
CA ASP A 373 -16.65 -4.16 -20.81
C ASP A 373 -16.95 -5.59 -20.35
N PHE A 374 -17.61 -5.71 -19.21
CA PHE A 374 -18.04 -6.97 -18.64
C PHE A 374 -19.35 -7.51 -19.26
N SER A 375 -19.96 -6.81 -20.22
CA SER A 375 -21.27 -7.18 -20.79
C SER A 375 -21.32 -8.59 -21.39
N SER A 376 -20.17 -9.06 -21.90
CA SER A 376 -20.02 -10.38 -22.55
C SER A 376 -19.76 -11.55 -21.60
N TYR A 377 -19.58 -11.31 -20.30
CA TYR A 377 -19.32 -12.36 -19.31
C TYR A 377 -20.63 -12.83 -18.65
N ASN A 378 -20.71 -14.14 -18.34
CA ASN A 378 -21.85 -14.75 -17.66
C ASN A 378 -21.74 -14.59 -16.14
N ASP A 379 -22.85 -14.86 -15.42
CA ASP A 379 -22.86 -14.94 -13.95
C ASP A 379 -21.82 -15.93 -13.42
N GLY A 380 -21.11 -15.51 -12.38
CA GLY A 380 -20.14 -16.33 -11.66
C GLY A 380 -18.75 -15.71 -11.58
N PRO A 381 -17.77 -16.46 -11.03
CA PRO A 381 -16.42 -15.98 -10.87
C PRO A 381 -15.72 -15.89 -12.23
N ILE A 382 -15.12 -14.73 -12.50
CA ILE A 382 -14.11 -14.58 -13.54
C ILE A 382 -12.74 -14.45 -12.89
N GLU A 383 -11.75 -15.09 -13.51
CA GLU A 383 -10.36 -14.97 -13.06
C GLU A 383 -9.77 -13.70 -13.65
N VAL A 384 -9.39 -12.75 -12.79
CA VAL A 384 -8.61 -11.59 -13.19
C VAL A 384 -7.17 -11.79 -12.73
N GLU A 385 -6.27 -11.85 -13.70
CA GLU A 385 -4.82 -11.81 -13.46
C GLU A 385 -4.30 -10.46 -13.96
N VAL A 386 -3.55 -9.76 -13.11
CA VAL A 386 -2.79 -8.60 -13.54
C VAL A 386 -1.32 -8.95 -13.46
N ARG A 387 -0.57 -8.63 -14.51
CA ARG A 387 0.89 -8.75 -14.56
C ARG A 387 1.47 -7.37 -14.70
N ALA A 388 2.43 -7.02 -13.86
CA ALA A 388 3.11 -5.74 -13.95
C ALA A 388 4.60 -5.97 -14.09
N LYS A 389 5.21 -5.25 -15.01
CA LYS A 389 6.60 -5.38 -15.39
C LYS A 389 7.34 -4.08 -15.12
N THR A 390 8.40 -4.17 -14.35
CA THR A 390 9.26 -3.05 -14.01
C THR A 390 10.23 -2.73 -15.14
N ILE A 391 10.83 -1.53 -15.10
CA ILE A 391 11.82 -1.05 -16.08
C ILE A 391 13.03 -1.98 -16.25
N ASP A 392 13.33 -2.76 -15.22
CA ASP A 392 14.40 -3.75 -15.16
C ASP A 392 13.90 -5.19 -15.39
N ASN A 393 12.70 -5.35 -15.97
CA ASN A 393 12.06 -6.61 -16.39
C ASN A 393 11.64 -7.58 -15.26
N TYR A 394 11.39 -7.09 -14.05
CA TYR A 394 10.82 -7.92 -12.99
C TYR A 394 9.31 -7.91 -13.12
N GLU A 395 8.71 -9.08 -13.02
CA GLU A 395 7.28 -9.27 -13.19
C GLU A 395 6.63 -9.64 -11.87
N GLY A 396 5.65 -8.83 -11.45
CA GLY A 396 4.72 -9.15 -10.37
C GLY A 396 3.39 -9.56 -10.94
N ARG A 397 2.68 -10.41 -10.18
CA ARG A 397 1.37 -10.93 -10.57
C ARG A 397 0.41 -10.83 -9.40
N GLY A 398 -0.79 -10.33 -9.67
CA GLY A 398 -1.92 -10.39 -8.76
C GLY A 398 -3.01 -11.24 -9.40
N PHE A 399 -3.64 -12.06 -8.59
CA PHE A 399 -4.76 -12.91 -9.01
C PHE A 399 -5.93 -12.64 -8.09
N GLN A 400 -7.11 -12.45 -8.67
CA GLN A 400 -8.35 -12.33 -7.93
C GLN A 400 -9.47 -13.00 -8.72
N ASN A 401 -10.23 -13.86 -8.06
CA ASN A 401 -11.53 -14.25 -8.56
C ASN A 401 -12.49 -13.11 -8.22
N ILE A 402 -13.07 -12.52 -9.26
CA ILE A 402 -14.06 -11.47 -9.11
C ILE A 402 -15.41 -12.05 -9.46
N GLU A 403 -16.39 -11.83 -8.61
CA GLU A 403 -17.78 -12.18 -8.91
C GLU A 403 -18.36 -11.12 -9.85
N VAL A 404 -18.78 -11.51 -11.05
CA VAL A 404 -19.58 -10.65 -11.94
C VAL A 404 -21.01 -10.70 -11.43
N ASP A 405 -21.45 -9.64 -10.75
CA ASP A 405 -22.81 -9.52 -10.21
C ASP A 405 -23.75 -8.90 -11.27
N ASN A 406 -24.77 -9.67 -11.67
CA ASN A 406 -25.82 -9.26 -12.62
C ASN A 406 -26.91 -8.36 -12.02
N ASN A 407 -26.86 -8.02 -10.73
CA ASN A 407 -27.83 -7.10 -10.16
C ASN A 407 -27.49 -5.66 -10.60
N TYR A 408 -28.31 -5.10 -11.49
CA TYR A 408 -28.31 -3.69 -11.97
C TYR A 408 -28.46 -2.62 -10.86
N ASP A 409 -28.22 -2.99 -9.62
CA ASP A 409 -28.69 -2.34 -8.41
C ASP A 409 -27.57 -1.93 -7.45
N TYR A 410 -26.30 -2.24 -7.73
CA TYR A 410 -25.15 -1.75 -6.95
C TYR A 410 -24.38 -0.66 -7.72
N ILE A 411 -24.29 0.53 -7.14
CA ILE A 411 -23.58 1.69 -7.69
C ILE A 411 -22.87 2.40 -6.54
N ASP A 412 -21.59 2.70 -6.69
CA ASP A 412 -20.84 3.53 -5.77
C ASP A 412 -19.87 4.43 -6.56
N PHE A 413 -20.37 5.60 -6.97
CA PHE A 413 -19.68 6.50 -7.89
C PHE A 413 -19.38 7.83 -7.20
N ILE A 414 -18.12 8.27 -7.20
CA ILE A 414 -17.67 9.50 -6.55
C ILE A 414 -17.15 10.46 -7.62
N ILE A 415 -17.49 11.75 -7.49
CA ILE A 415 -16.95 12.83 -8.32
C ILE A 415 -16.26 13.84 -7.42
N ASP A 416 -14.94 13.94 -7.55
CA ASP A 416 -14.06 14.83 -6.81
C ASP A 416 -13.96 16.22 -7.49
N ASN A 417 -13.50 17.24 -6.77
CA ASN A 417 -13.29 18.58 -7.34
C ASN A 417 -12.17 18.61 -8.40
N SER A 418 -11.28 17.62 -8.39
CA SER A 418 -10.21 17.49 -9.38
C SER A 418 -10.63 16.72 -10.64
N ASP A 419 -11.83 16.12 -10.65
CA ASP A 419 -12.34 15.35 -11.79
C ASP A 419 -12.88 16.24 -12.90
N SER A 420 -12.78 15.75 -14.14
CA SER A 420 -13.31 16.43 -15.33
C SER A 420 -14.84 16.65 -15.32
N LEU A 421 -15.55 15.92 -14.44
CA LEU A 421 -17.00 16.04 -14.24
C LEU A 421 -17.36 17.15 -13.22
N PHE A 422 -16.36 17.80 -12.61
CA PHE A 422 -16.53 18.99 -11.80
C PHE A 422 -16.11 20.26 -12.55
N ILE A 423 -16.91 21.32 -12.40
CA ILE A 423 -16.62 22.65 -12.94
C ILE A 423 -16.81 23.69 -11.85
N GLY A 424 -15.77 24.50 -11.60
CA GLY A 424 -15.84 25.69 -10.74
C GLY A 424 -16.00 26.96 -11.57
N SER A 425 -17.08 27.70 -11.35
CA SER A 425 -17.33 29.03 -11.93
C SER A 425 -17.24 30.12 -10.87
N GLY A 426 -16.69 31.29 -11.24
CA GLY A 426 -16.65 32.47 -10.36
C GLY A 426 -15.46 32.55 -9.40
N GLY A 427 -14.34 31.90 -9.72
CA GLY A 427 -13.06 32.12 -9.03
C GLY A 427 -12.77 31.19 -7.85
N TRP A 428 -13.13 29.91 -7.95
CA TRP A 428 -12.74 28.89 -6.98
C TRP A 428 -11.23 28.71 -6.94
N VAL A 429 -10.69 28.52 -5.74
CA VAL A 429 -9.25 28.31 -5.51
C VAL A 429 -9.04 26.99 -4.78
N SER A 430 -8.01 26.25 -5.16
CA SER A 430 -7.62 25.00 -4.50
C SER A 430 -7.04 25.24 -3.09
N SER A 431 -7.33 24.33 -2.16
CA SER A 431 -6.73 24.27 -0.83
C SER A 431 -6.66 22.82 -0.35
N SER A 432 -5.62 22.47 0.40
CA SER A 432 -5.32 21.09 0.82
C SER A 432 -5.32 20.91 2.34
N GLN A 433 -6.18 21.64 3.06
CA GLN A 433 -6.32 21.46 4.50
C GLN A 433 -6.99 20.12 4.83
N PRO A 434 -6.88 19.61 6.08
CA PRO A 434 -7.50 18.34 6.49
C PRO A 434 -9.02 18.30 6.29
N ASP A 435 -9.60 17.11 6.47
CA ASP A 435 -11.04 16.81 6.32
C ASP A 435 -11.54 16.94 4.87
N ARG A 436 -10.89 16.22 3.94
CA ARG A 436 -11.22 16.25 2.52
C ARG A 436 -11.14 14.87 1.85
N TYR A 437 -11.84 14.73 0.74
CA TYR A 437 -11.58 13.67 -0.23
C TYR A 437 -10.42 14.09 -1.15
N GLY A 438 -9.76 13.12 -1.79
CA GLY A 438 -8.73 13.43 -2.79
C GLY A 438 -7.53 14.24 -2.29
N LYS A 439 -6.90 14.97 -3.23
CA LYS A 439 -5.64 15.70 -3.01
C LYS A 439 -5.86 17.08 -2.40
N ASP A 440 -6.95 17.73 -2.76
CA ASP A 440 -7.34 19.09 -2.40
C ASP A 440 -8.86 19.21 -2.35
N TYR A 441 -9.36 20.41 -2.05
CA TYR A 441 -10.75 20.81 -2.26
C TYR A 441 -10.75 22.23 -2.83
N TYR A 442 -11.85 22.63 -3.46
CA TYR A 442 -12.01 23.98 -3.96
C TYR A 442 -12.80 24.84 -2.97
N VAL A 443 -12.36 26.08 -2.78
CA VAL A 443 -12.96 27.04 -1.86
C VAL A 443 -13.30 28.34 -2.59
N ILE A 444 -14.45 28.93 -2.23
CA ILE A 444 -14.87 30.24 -2.70
C ILE A 444 -15.23 31.16 -1.51
N PRO A 445 -14.80 32.44 -1.51
CA PRO A 445 -15.11 33.37 -0.43
C PRO A 445 -16.59 33.78 -0.39
N PRO A 446 -17.10 34.23 0.77
CA PRO A 446 -18.46 34.74 0.88
C PRO A 446 -18.67 35.97 -0.02
N ASN A 447 -19.90 36.17 -0.47
CA ASN A 447 -20.33 37.25 -1.37
C ASN A 447 -19.72 37.19 -2.78
N SER A 448 -19.12 36.06 -3.16
CA SER A 448 -18.71 35.81 -4.54
C SER A 448 -19.91 35.54 -5.45
N ASN A 449 -19.74 35.72 -6.76
CA ASN A 449 -20.73 35.32 -7.76
C ASN A 449 -20.23 34.08 -8.52
N GLY A 450 -20.40 32.90 -7.93
CA GLY A 450 -19.85 31.66 -8.44
C GLY A 450 -20.56 30.42 -7.92
N TYR A 451 -20.35 29.30 -8.61
CA TYR A 451 -20.85 27.99 -8.20
C TYR A 451 -19.84 26.90 -8.57
N GLY A 452 -19.81 25.83 -7.79
CA GLY A 452 -19.16 24.56 -8.16
C GLY A 452 -20.25 23.61 -8.63
N GLU A 453 -19.99 22.83 -9.69
CA GLU A 453 -20.98 21.93 -10.29
C GLU A 453 -20.36 20.57 -10.57
N TRP A 454 -20.98 19.52 -10.03
CA TRP A 454 -20.71 18.13 -10.41
C TRP A 454 -21.81 17.64 -11.34
N THR A 455 -21.44 17.05 -12.47
CA THR A 455 -22.40 16.47 -13.42
C THR A 455 -22.26 14.96 -13.49
N PHE A 456 -23.35 14.25 -13.23
CA PHE A 456 -23.47 12.80 -13.38
C PHE A 456 -24.49 12.46 -14.47
N THR A 457 -24.13 11.61 -15.43
CA THR A 457 -25.09 11.08 -16.40
C THR A 457 -25.37 9.61 -16.06
N PRO A 458 -26.55 9.28 -15.49
CA PRO A 458 -26.86 7.93 -15.09
C PRO A 458 -26.95 6.98 -16.28
N PHE A 459 -26.37 5.78 -16.16
CA PHE A 459 -26.59 4.64 -17.05
C PHE A 459 -27.69 3.71 -16.51
N PHE A 460 -28.50 4.20 -15.57
CA PHE A 460 -29.56 3.44 -14.91
C PHE A 460 -30.78 4.32 -14.65
N SER A 461 -31.94 3.67 -14.48
CA SER A 461 -33.15 4.28 -13.92
C SER A 461 -33.48 3.67 -12.57
N GLY A 462 -33.88 4.48 -11.60
CA GLY A 462 -34.25 4.02 -10.25
C GLY A 462 -33.65 4.86 -9.12
N PRO A 463 -33.94 4.50 -7.85
CA PRO A 463 -33.49 5.27 -6.70
C PRO A 463 -31.97 5.17 -6.50
N PHE A 464 -31.37 6.25 -6.02
CA PHE A 464 -29.98 6.32 -5.53
C PHE A 464 -29.88 7.32 -4.38
N LYS A 465 -28.92 7.12 -3.48
CA LYS A 465 -28.56 8.05 -2.41
C LYS A 465 -27.47 9.01 -2.90
N LEU A 466 -27.66 10.30 -2.65
CA LEU A 466 -26.67 11.34 -2.95
C LEU A 466 -26.01 11.81 -1.65
N TYR A 467 -24.69 11.90 -1.63
CA TYR A 467 -23.91 12.46 -0.53
C TYR A 467 -22.99 13.58 -1.03
N ALA A 468 -22.58 14.45 -0.11
CA ALA A 468 -21.50 15.41 -0.33
C ALA A 468 -20.48 15.36 0.84
N MET A 469 -19.24 15.71 0.53
CA MET A 469 -18.16 15.89 1.49
C MET A 469 -17.67 17.33 1.48
N TRP A 470 -17.10 17.77 2.59
CA TRP A 470 -16.44 19.07 2.71
C TRP A 470 -15.47 19.10 3.90
N SER A 471 -14.58 20.09 3.90
CA SER A 471 -13.72 20.41 5.04
C SER A 471 -14.40 21.40 5.98
N ALA A 472 -14.60 20.99 7.24
CA ALA A 472 -15.27 21.79 8.25
C ALA A 472 -14.33 22.74 8.97
N HIS A 473 -14.79 23.98 9.17
CA HIS A 473 -14.05 25.00 9.90
C HIS A 473 -15.00 26.13 10.36
N PRO A 474 -14.75 26.84 11.47
CA PRO A 474 -15.62 27.91 11.95
C PRO A 474 -15.89 29.05 10.95
N ASN A 475 -15.00 29.26 9.97
CA ASN A 475 -15.18 30.28 8.92
C ASN A 475 -15.92 29.77 7.66
N ARG A 476 -16.39 28.52 7.64
CA ARG A 476 -17.22 28.02 6.55
C ARG A 476 -18.63 28.57 6.63
N SER A 477 -19.33 28.51 5.51
CA SER A 477 -20.75 28.85 5.46
C SER A 477 -21.55 27.94 6.40
N SER A 478 -22.40 28.55 7.23
CA SER A 478 -23.38 27.81 8.04
C SER A 478 -24.64 27.44 7.27
N ASN A 479 -24.78 27.93 6.04
CA ASN A 479 -25.96 27.78 5.21
C ASN A 479 -25.55 27.63 3.73
N ALA A 480 -24.57 26.77 3.46
CA ALA A 480 -24.06 26.51 2.12
C ALA A 480 -25.17 25.86 1.29
N LYS A 481 -25.48 26.44 0.13
CA LYS A 481 -26.65 26.05 -0.66
C LYS A 481 -26.26 25.13 -1.81
N TYR A 482 -26.78 23.91 -1.78
CA TYR A 482 -26.71 22.95 -2.86
C TYR A 482 -28.01 22.93 -3.66
N GLY A 483 -27.93 22.85 -4.97
CA GLY A 483 -29.06 22.61 -5.87
C GLY A 483 -28.85 21.35 -6.69
N ILE A 484 -29.84 20.46 -6.69
CA ILE A 484 -29.86 19.25 -7.50
C ILE A 484 -30.81 19.48 -8.66
N PHE A 485 -30.29 19.48 -9.88
CA PHE A 485 -31.01 19.77 -11.10
C PHE A 485 -31.01 18.57 -12.03
N SER A 486 -32.15 18.28 -12.64
CA SER A 486 -32.27 17.34 -13.76
C SER A 486 -33.44 17.80 -14.64
N SER A 487 -33.44 17.42 -15.91
CA SER A 487 -34.61 17.56 -16.79
C SER A 487 -35.84 16.80 -16.26
N SER A 488 -35.62 15.84 -15.37
CA SER A 488 -36.61 14.82 -15.00
C SER A 488 -37.33 15.09 -13.68
N TYR A 489 -36.97 16.12 -12.92
CA TYR A 489 -37.67 16.51 -11.68
C TYR A 489 -37.44 17.99 -11.30
N THR A 490 -38.33 18.54 -10.48
CA THR A 490 -38.21 19.90 -9.93
C THR A 490 -36.89 20.06 -9.16
N PRO A 491 -36.12 21.13 -9.37
CA PRO A 491 -34.87 21.36 -8.66
C PRO A 491 -35.04 21.28 -7.14
N VAL A 492 -34.17 20.52 -6.48
CA VAL A 492 -34.16 20.37 -5.03
C VAL A 492 -33.05 21.24 -4.45
N LEU A 493 -33.40 22.10 -3.48
CA LEU A 493 -32.44 22.96 -2.79
C LEU A 493 -32.20 22.45 -1.38
N ILE A 494 -30.93 22.26 -1.03
CA ILE A 494 -30.49 21.78 0.28
C ILE A 494 -29.54 22.82 0.85
N ASN A 495 -29.78 23.25 2.09
CA ASN A 495 -28.82 24.06 2.82
C ASN A 495 -28.11 23.19 3.85
N VAL A 496 -26.79 23.31 3.94
CA VAL A 496 -25.98 22.57 4.91
C VAL A 496 -25.05 23.51 5.68
N ASN A 497 -24.77 23.14 6.93
CA ASN A 497 -23.79 23.83 7.75
C ASN A 497 -22.41 23.21 7.52
N GLN A 498 -21.56 23.86 6.72
CA GLN A 498 -20.21 23.39 6.45
C GLN A 498 -19.22 23.66 7.60
N ARG A 499 -19.67 24.17 8.74
CA ARG A 499 -18.85 24.26 9.96
C ARG A 499 -18.83 22.93 10.72
N GLU A 500 -19.68 21.98 10.33
CA GLU A 500 -19.90 20.71 11.00
C GLU A 500 -19.69 19.55 10.02
N ASN A 501 -19.50 18.32 10.55
CA ASN A 501 -19.39 17.08 9.78
C ASN A 501 -18.35 17.08 8.64
N GLY A 502 -17.25 17.78 8.83
CA GLY A 502 -16.13 17.77 7.89
C GLY A 502 -15.48 16.40 7.77
N GLY A 503 -14.97 16.06 6.58
CA GLY A 503 -14.28 14.79 6.32
C GLY A 503 -15.19 13.57 6.35
N LYS A 504 -16.52 13.78 6.29
CA LYS A 504 -17.54 12.72 6.31
C LYS A 504 -18.46 12.83 5.09
N TRP A 505 -19.03 11.70 4.68
CA TRP A 505 -20.09 11.67 3.67
C TRP A 505 -21.43 12.08 4.28
N ASN A 506 -21.93 13.24 3.89
CA ASN A 506 -23.18 13.80 4.38
C ASN A 506 -24.31 13.48 3.40
N LEU A 507 -25.32 12.72 3.84
CA LEU A 507 -26.45 12.31 3.02
C LEU A 507 -27.35 13.52 2.70
N PHE A 508 -27.56 13.77 1.41
CA PHE A 508 -28.51 14.77 0.91
C PHE A 508 -29.91 14.19 0.76
N GLY A 509 -30.01 12.89 0.44
CA GLY A 509 -31.27 12.18 0.33
C GLY A 509 -31.24 11.09 -0.73
N GLU A 510 -32.40 10.48 -0.96
CA GLU A 510 -32.63 9.54 -2.04
C GLU A 510 -33.32 10.25 -3.20
N PHE A 511 -32.81 10.03 -4.41
CA PHE A 511 -33.26 10.65 -5.66
C PHE A 511 -33.50 9.55 -6.69
N ASN A 512 -34.33 9.83 -7.70
CA ASN A 512 -34.51 8.91 -8.82
C ASN A 512 -33.65 9.37 -10.00
N ALA A 513 -32.80 8.46 -10.47
CA ALA A 513 -32.11 8.61 -11.74
C ALA A 513 -33.03 8.14 -12.88
N TYR A 514 -32.85 8.76 -14.03
CA TYR A 514 -33.39 8.30 -15.30
C TYR A 514 -32.22 8.12 -16.25
N GLU A 515 -32.19 6.99 -16.92
CA GLU A 515 -31.08 6.61 -17.78
C GLU A 515 -30.84 7.68 -18.86
N ASN A 516 -29.57 8.04 -19.04
CA ASN A 516 -29.07 9.07 -19.95
C ASN A 516 -29.62 10.50 -19.69
N GLN A 517 -30.23 10.76 -18.53
CA GLN A 517 -30.66 12.10 -18.13
C GLN A 517 -29.70 12.71 -17.10
N PRO A 518 -28.89 13.72 -17.47
CA PRO A 518 -27.92 14.31 -16.57
C PRO A 518 -28.53 14.85 -15.28
N ILE A 519 -27.80 14.66 -14.19
CA ILE A 519 -28.05 15.21 -12.86
C ILE A 519 -26.89 16.15 -12.53
N GLN A 520 -27.21 17.40 -12.25
CA GLN A 520 -26.25 18.43 -11.86
C GLN A 520 -26.43 18.75 -10.38
N VAL A 521 -25.34 18.62 -9.61
CA VAL A 521 -25.28 19.09 -8.21
C VAL A 521 -24.48 20.38 -8.20
N LYS A 522 -25.11 21.51 -7.86
CA LYS A 522 -24.46 22.82 -7.82
C LYS A 522 -24.32 23.33 -6.39
N LEU A 523 -23.12 23.68 -5.97
CA LEU A 523 -22.87 24.44 -4.74
C LEU A 523 -22.75 25.92 -5.08
N PHE A 524 -23.64 26.75 -4.54
CA PHE A 524 -23.59 28.20 -4.70
C PHE A 524 -22.73 28.84 -3.61
N SER A 525 -22.05 29.94 -3.94
CA SER A 525 -21.43 30.81 -2.94
C SER A 525 -22.46 31.29 -1.92
N SER A 526 -22.02 31.47 -0.66
CA SER A 526 -22.87 32.02 0.40
C SER A 526 -22.49 33.46 0.74
N THR A 527 -23.28 34.12 1.59
CA THR A 527 -22.96 35.43 2.15
C THR A 527 -22.35 35.35 3.56
N ASP A 528 -22.40 34.19 4.21
CA ASP A 528 -22.13 33.99 5.64
C ASP A 528 -20.82 33.24 5.96
N GLY A 529 -20.08 32.78 4.95
CA GLY A 529 -18.80 32.11 5.12
C GLY A 529 -18.25 31.54 3.82
N TYR A 530 -17.09 30.89 3.90
CA TYR A 530 -16.49 30.22 2.74
C TYR A 530 -17.28 28.96 2.39
N CYS A 531 -17.58 28.75 1.10
CA CYS A 531 -18.15 27.48 0.62
C CYS A 531 -17.04 26.57 0.12
N ILE A 532 -17.16 25.28 0.42
CA ILE A 532 -16.17 24.24 0.10
C ILE A 532 -16.81 23.22 -0.83
N ALA A 533 -16.24 23.08 -2.02
CA ALA A 533 -16.54 22.04 -2.99
C ALA A 533 -15.41 21.01 -2.95
N ASP A 534 -15.69 19.85 -2.40
CA ASP A 534 -14.76 18.73 -2.31
C ASP A 534 -15.27 17.61 -3.23
N ALA A 535 -16.13 16.71 -2.74
CA ALA A 535 -16.66 15.62 -3.55
C ALA A 535 -18.16 15.37 -3.34
N ILE A 536 -18.79 14.74 -4.34
CA ILE A 536 -20.12 14.11 -4.22
C ILE A 536 -20.04 12.60 -4.44
N ARG A 537 -20.99 11.85 -3.87
CA ARG A 537 -21.09 10.39 -4.02
C ARG A 537 -22.51 9.97 -4.37
N ILE A 538 -22.65 9.16 -5.41
CA ILE A 538 -23.86 8.53 -5.91
C ILE A 538 -23.81 7.06 -5.49
N TYR A 539 -24.73 6.64 -4.64
CA TYR A 539 -24.74 5.29 -4.08
C TYR A 539 -26.08 4.58 -4.28
N ARG A 540 -26.08 3.36 -4.80
CA ARG A 540 -27.24 2.47 -4.93
C ARG A 540 -26.84 1.09 -4.44
N ASN A 541 -27.70 0.45 -3.66
CA ASN A 541 -27.57 -0.96 -3.30
C ASN A 541 -28.95 -1.49 -2.94
N THR A 542 -29.53 -2.42 -3.72
CA THR A 542 -30.84 -3.02 -3.40
C THR A 542 -30.74 -4.37 -2.69
N THR A 543 -29.55 -4.86 -2.34
CA THR A 543 -29.48 -6.02 -1.44
C THR A 543 -29.83 -5.56 -0.02
N SER A 544 -31.08 -5.76 0.36
CA SER A 544 -31.62 -5.44 1.68
C SER A 544 -30.79 -6.08 2.81
N VAL A 545 -30.10 -5.25 3.59
CA VAL A 545 -29.96 -5.42 5.04
C VAL A 545 -30.18 -4.04 5.67
N GLU A 546 -31.10 -4.00 6.62
CA GLU A 546 -31.59 -2.82 7.33
C GLU A 546 -30.45 -1.95 7.89
N GLU A 547 -30.31 -0.73 7.36
CA GLU A 547 -29.68 0.36 8.10
C GLU A 547 -30.78 1.21 8.73
N ASN A 548 -30.69 1.31 10.06
CA ASN A 548 -31.57 2.01 10.98
C ASN A 548 -32.25 3.27 10.37
N PRO A 549 -33.59 3.38 10.43
CA PRO A 549 -34.27 4.55 9.92
C PRO A 549 -33.90 5.80 10.73
N VAL A 550 -33.47 6.83 10.00
CA VAL A 550 -33.37 8.21 10.45
C VAL A 550 -34.69 8.61 11.13
N SER A 551 -34.59 9.20 12.31
CA SER A 551 -35.72 9.76 13.06
C SER A 551 -36.49 10.78 12.20
N VAL A 552 -37.62 10.35 11.63
CA VAL A 552 -38.61 11.28 11.08
C VAL A 552 -39.43 11.79 12.27
N THR A 553 -39.22 13.05 12.64
CA THR A 553 -39.74 13.58 13.91
C THR A 553 -41.24 13.79 13.93
N ASP A 554 -41.93 13.78 12.78
CA ASP A 554 -43.32 14.26 12.69
C ASP A 554 -44.28 13.38 11.85
N PHE A 555 -45.53 13.33 12.30
CA PHE A 555 -46.68 12.80 11.55
C PHE A 555 -47.11 13.85 10.51
N ASN A 556 -46.82 13.60 9.23
CA ASN A 556 -47.08 14.56 8.17
C ASN A 556 -47.64 13.90 6.90
N LEU A 557 -48.56 14.58 6.23
CA LEU A 557 -49.03 14.25 4.89
C LEU A 557 -48.48 15.30 3.94
N PHE A 558 -47.60 14.90 3.03
CA PHE A 558 -47.00 15.81 2.07
C PHE A 558 -47.99 16.12 0.95
N GLN A 559 -47.83 17.27 0.30
CA GLN A 559 -48.63 17.59 -0.87
C GLN A 559 -48.42 16.53 -1.95
N ASN A 560 -49.51 16.10 -2.61
CA ASN A 560 -49.40 15.13 -3.69
C ASN A 560 -48.61 15.72 -4.87
N TYR A 561 -47.83 14.90 -5.57
CA TYR A 561 -47.09 15.34 -6.73
C TYR A 561 -47.29 14.37 -7.91
N PRO A 562 -47.60 14.88 -9.11
CA PRO A 562 -47.91 16.30 -9.41
C PRO A 562 -49.21 16.80 -8.73
N ASN A 563 -49.35 18.11 -8.53
CA ASN A 563 -50.62 18.76 -8.15
C ASN A 563 -50.66 20.19 -8.71
N PRO A 564 -51.52 20.51 -9.69
CA PRO A 564 -52.52 19.60 -10.28
C PRO A 564 -51.91 18.38 -10.99
N PHE A 565 -52.64 17.26 -11.01
CA PHE A 565 -52.23 16.03 -11.69
C PHE A 565 -53.16 15.69 -12.85
N ASN A 566 -52.62 15.03 -13.87
CA ASN A 566 -53.40 14.38 -14.92
C ASN A 566 -53.28 12.86 -14.72
N SER A 567 -54.42 12.19 -14.52
CA SER A 567 -54.55 10.72 -14.46
C SER A 567 -53.91 10.06 -13.24
N THR A 568 -52.63 10.31 -12.93
CA THR A 568 -51.92 9.70 -11.79
C THR A 568 -51.14 10.72 -10.95
N THR A 569 -51.11 10.53 -9.64
CA THR A 569 -50.27 11.30 -8.69
C THR A 569 -49.70 10.38 -7.61
N LYS A 570 -48.55 10.76 -7.03
CA LYS A 570 -48.04 10.14 -5.80
C LYS A 570 -48.47 10.92 -4.58
N ILE A 571 -48.85 10.20 -3.53
CA ILE A 571 -49.22 10.77 -2.22
C ILE A 571 -48.26 10.16 -1.20
N SER A 572 -47.49 11.02 -0.53
CA SER A 572 -46.47 10.61 0.42
C SER A 572 -46.79 11.09 1.82
N PHE A 573 -46.41 10.32 2.84
CA PHE A 573 -46.58 10.70 4.24
C PHE A 573 -45.51 10.10 5.15
N SER A 574 -45.29 10.72 6.31
CA SER A 574 -44.40 10.24 7.36
C SER A 574 -45.16 9.85 8.63
N LEU A 575 -44.67 8.80 9.30
CA LEU A 575 -45.23 8.32 10.57
C LEU A 575 -44.17 8.42 11.67
N ARG A 576 -44.52 9.08 12.78
CA ARG A 576 -43.67 9.13 13.98
C ARG A 576 -43.77 7.87 14.85
N LYS A 577 -44.92 7.18 14.83
CA LYS A 577 -45.19 5.96 15.63
C LYS A 577 -45.73 4.85 14.73
N SER A 578 -45.36 3.59 14.99
CA SER A 578 -45.97 2.45 14.32
C SER A 578 -47.43 2.36 14.76
N GLY A 579 -48.33 1.94 13.87
CA GLY A 579 -49.74 1.83 14.20
C GLY A 579 -50.63 1.62 12.99
N PHE A 580 -51.93 1.49 13.22
CA PHE A 580 -52.91 1.38 12.15
C PHE A 580 -53.08 2.73 11.46
N VAL A 581 -52.92 2.75 10.14
CA VAL A 581 -52.94 3.96 9.31
C VAL A 581 -53.97 3.80 8.21
N THR A 582 -54.73 4.87 8.01
CA THR A 582 -55.62 5.00 6.85
C THR A 582 -55.21 6.19 6.00
N LEU A 583 -55.07 5.96 4.69
CA LEU A 583 -54.97 7.02 3.69
C LEU A 583 -56.16 6.88 2.75
N LYS A 584 -57.05 7.88 2.75
CA LYS A 584 -58.31 7.86 2.00
C LYS A 584 -58.46 9.10 1.14
N ILE A 585 -59.09 8.92 -0.01
CA ILE A 585 -59.37 9.96 -0.99
C ILE A 585 -60.87 10.27 -0.97
N PHE A 586 -61.22 11.55 -0.93
CA PHE A 586 -62.60 12.05 -0.88
C PHE A 586 -62.86 13.06 -1.99
N ASN A 587 -64.11 13.17 -2.42
CA ASN A 587 -64.56 14.30 -3.25
C ASN A 587 -64.94 15.52 -2.38
N LEU A 588 -65.31 16.64 -3.02
CA LEU A 588 -65.72 17.87 -2.30
C LEU A 588 -67.01 17.73 -1.48
N LEU A 589 -67.84 16.71 -1.73
CA LEU A 589 -69.04 16.42 -0.95
C LEU A 589 -68.72 15.58 0.31
N GLY A 590 -67.47 15.15 0.47
CA GLY A 590 -67.04 14.30 1.58
C GLY A 590 -67.28 12.82 1.36
N GLU A 591 -67.66 12.40 0.16
CA GLU A 591 -67.83 10.98 -0.18
C GLU A 591 -66.46 10.33 -0.37
N GLU A 592 -66.26 9.15 0.25
CA GLU A 592 -65.03 8.37 0.10
C GLU A 592 -64.98 7.75 -1.30
N ILE A 593 -63.93 8.10 -2.05
CA ILE A 593 -63.69 7.62 -3.41
C ILE A 593 -62.82 6.37 -3.39
N LYS A 594 -61.77 6.35 -2.56
CA LYS A 594 -60.82 5.23 -2.50
C LYS A 594 -60.02 5.24 -1.20
N SER A 595 -59.81 4.06 -0.61
CA SER A 595 -58.79 3.86 0.42
C SER A 595 -57.51 3.32 -0.23
N LEU A 596 -56.40 4.06 -0.08
CA LEU A 596 -55.08 3.68 -0.59
C LEU A 596 -54.27 2.88 0.42
N VAL A 597 -54.51 3.14 1.71
CA VAL A 597 -53.86 2.45 2.82
C VAL A 597 -54.92 2.20 3.89
N ASN A 598 -54.94 0.99 4.46
CA ASN A 598 -55.83 0.60 5.55
C ASN A 598 -55.23 -0.57 6.34
N GLU A 599 -54.04 -0.37 6.89
CA GLU A 599 -53.26 -1.44 7.53
C GLU A 599 -52.32 -0.90 8.62
N LYS A 600 -51.60 -1.79 9.31
CA LYS A 600 -50.56 -1.40 10.26
C LYS A 600 -49.26 -1.09 9.52
N LEU A 601 -48.71 0.08 9.76
CA LEU A 601 -47.44 0.54 9.18
C LEU A 601 -46.42 0.89 10.29
N GLU A 602 -45.14 0.75 9.97
CA GLU A 602 -44.02 1.01 10.89
C GLU A 602 -43.65 2.50 11.00
N SER A 603 -43.10 2.93 12.15
CA SER A 603 -42.61 4.29 12.39
C SER A 603 -41.32 4.63 11.65
N ASN A 604 -40.99 5.93 11.65
CA ASN A 604 -39.73 6.50 11.18
C ASN A 604 -39.45 6.24 9.69
N ARG A 605 -40.50 6.07 8.89
CA ARG A 605 -40.43 5.86 7.45
C ARG A 605 -41.34 6.84 6.71
N ILE A 606 -40.94 7.23 5.51
CA ILE A 606 -41.81 7.89 4.54
C ILE A 606 -42.41 6.83 3.64
N TYR A 607 -43.73 6.83 3.54
CA TYR A 607 -44.48 5.98 2.63
C TYR A 607 -44.91 6.79 1.42
N SER A 608 -44.97 6.16 0.24
CA SER A 608 -45.45 6.79 -0.99
C SER A 608 -46.35 5.82 -1.74
N TYR A 609 -47.56 6.26 -2.09
CA TYR A 609 -48.55 5.46 -2.79
C TYR A 609 -49.03 6.17 -4.06
N ASP A 610 -49.20 5.41 -5.13
CA ASP A 610 -49.78 5.89 -6.37
C ASP A 610 -51.30 5.97 -6.29
N PHE A 611 -51.85 7.10 -6.70
CA PHE A 611 -53.26 7.30 -6.91
C PHE A 611 -53.54 7.48 -8.40
N ASN A 612 -54.21 6.51 -9.00
CA ASN A 612 -54.78 6.59 -10.34
C ASN A 612 -56.25 7.05 -10.25
N ALA A 613 -56.56 8.11 -11.00
CA ALA A 613 -57.84 8.78 -11.08
C ALA A 613 -58.43 8.78 -12.51
N ASP A 614 -58.04 7.84 -13.37
CA ASP A 614 -58.48 7.76 -14.77
C ASP A 614 -60.00 7.74 -14.90
N ASN A 615 -60.68 7.13 -13.94
CA ASN A 615 -62.14 6.99 -13.91
C ASN A 615 -62.87 8.12 -13.16
N LEU A 616 -62.15 9.17 -12.74
CA LEU A 616 -62.71 10.28 -11.98
C LEU A 616 -62.81 11.55 -12.87
N PRO A 617 -63.83 12.41 -12.69
CA PRO A 617 -63.93 13.68 -13.41
C PRO A 617 -62.87 14.69 -12.93
N SER A 618 -62.45 15.62 -13.79
CA SER A 618 -61.62 16.76 -13.39
C SER A 618 -62.28 17.53 -12.23
N GLY A 619 -61.48 17.92 -11.25
CA GLY A 619 -62.02 18.54 -10.04
C GLY A 619 -61.07 18.52 -8.87
N VAL A 620 -61.57 18.96 -7.72
CA VAL A 620 -60.83 18.97 -6.46
C VAL A 620 -61.16 17.71 -5.66
N TYR A 621 -60.13 17.06 -5.16
CA TYR A 621 -60.20 15.90 -4.27
C TYR A 621 -59.41 16.19 -2.99
N LEU A 622 -59.72 15.48 -1.91
CA LEU A 622 -59.01 15.58 -0.65
C LEU A 622 -58.36 14.23 -0.33
N ALA A 623 -57.07 14.22 -0.02
CA ALA A 623 -56.44 13.05 0.58
C ALA A 623 -56.31 13.27 2.09
N GLN A 624 -56.80 12.32 2.87
CA GLN A 624 -56.78 12.37 4.33
C GLN A 624 -56.01 11.17 4.88
N LEU A 625 -54.99 11.48 5.68
CA LEU A 625 -54.20 10.52 6.44
C LEU A 625 -54.64 10.55 7.89
N SER A 626 -54.96 9.39 8.46
CA SER A 626 -55.30 9.23 9.87
C SER A 626 -54.47 8.14 10.52
N GLN A 627 -53.98 8.42 11.73
CA GLN A 627 -53.34 7.46 12.61
C GLN A 627 -53.70 7.79 14.06
N ASN A 628 -54.31 6.84 14.78
CA ASN A 628 -54.86 7.06 16.12
C ASN A 628 -55.84 8.27 16.15
N HIS A 629 -55.52 9.33 16.92
CA HIS A 629 -56.32 10.57 17.03
C HIS A 629 -55.79 11.73 16.17
N GLN A 630 -54.79 11.49 15.31
CA GLN A 630 -54.23 12.53 14.44
C GLN A 630 -54.74 12.35 13.02
N THR A 631 -55.11 13.47 12.39
CA THR A 631 -55.55 13.50 10.99
C THR A 631 -54.88 14.67 10.27
N LYS A 632 -54.42 14.43 9.03
CA LYS A 632 -53.91 15.45 8.11
C LYS A 632 -54.63 15.32 6.78
N THR A 633 -54.99 16.45 6.19
CA THR A 633 -55.69 16.49 4.90
C THR A 633 -54.95 17.42 3.94
N ILE A 634 -54.79 16.98 2.69
CA ILE A 634 -54.27 17.81 1.59
C ILE A 634 -55.32 17.94 0.49
N LYS A 635 -55.26 19.04 -0.24
CA LYS A 635 -56.09 19.31 -1.42
C LYS A 635 -55.35 18.87 -2.68
N MET A 636 -55.98 18.02 -3.47
CA MET A 636 -55.50 17.54 -4.77
C MET A 636 -56.37 18.09 -5.89
N ILE A 637 -55.77 18.49 -7.01
CA ILE A 637 -56.47 19.04 -8.18
C ILE A 637 -56.23 18.10 -9.36
N LEU A 638 -57.28 17.43 -9.83
CA LEU A 638 -57.23 16.60 -11.04
C LEU A 638 -57.59 17.46 -12.26
N LEU A 639 -56.68 17.53 -13.23
CA LEU A 639 -56.88 18.13 -14.54
C LEU A 639 -56.83 17.03 -15.60
N LYS A 640 -57.95 16.83 -16.31
CA LYS A 640 -57.98 16.12 -17.58
C LYS A 640 -57.88 17.09 -18.74
#